data_AF-A0A2E7UMJ5-F1
#
_entry.id   AF-A0A2E7UMJ5-F1
#
_cell.length_a   1.000
_cell.length_b   1.000
_cell.length_c   1.000
_cell.angle_alpha   90.00
_cell.angle_beta   90.00
_cell.angle_gamma   90.00
#
_symmetry.space_group_name_H-M   'P 1'
#
loop_
_entity.id
_entity.type
_entity.pdbx_description
1 polymer ?
#
loop_
_entity_poly.entity_id
_entity_poly.type
_entity_poly.pdbx_seq_one_letter_code
_entity_poly.pdbx_strand_id
1 'polypeptide(L)'
;MGRRVVGLARLGSVFLRKQDARCGTLLDHTRGIVTRIALLICSCTLAIGVSGCADDDGGPKPSGTTDDGGAGNTTDADEDGFSAADGDCDDTDPNISPTASDIVGDGIDQNCDGIDGTDIDGDAWASVASGGEDCDDTDAAVNPGATEEPYDGIDNDCADGDLTDVDGDGFDGGSDGDDCNDDDSSVNPTADELCDGLDTNCDGALARDEVDEDSDGHLACAECDDADATVFPGADEVCNDRDDDCDGDIDEDARWYPDTDRDGYGDADATVTLAPCDAPPDDMVDNADDCDDARADVHPMADEVCDHGDIDEDCDGRADDDDDAALGKLEMAPDDDGDGFGDEDRTELRCDAPTGWVTNIRDCDDTDDTIHRGIRDESSLCIIDADGDGWGDKFAGPPLDAGRDCDDADAGMYPGLAYEEPDLCTIDNDSDGWGDELATAPIEPGTDCDDSDGTVHPGASEAGLTYWEDLACDGGGGDVEDADLEIDGGHYSLAVGDIDGDGTVDLVLSDPWAADGANEGGRTDVFLHSTLSAAVPGTLSEDDADHSMYGSVAKDYAGLSVAVAGDVDGDTLPDLLIAAPVHDDEWSDMGLVYLVLGSTLAAAGNTPIDLDSADYFFYGEFGISYAGWSVGGAGDIDGDGLDDMVIGAPGSRRNAGVSTGASYIVLGSTLAASVSSSIDLEDIEVAVVGAAVGDALGESNTIAGDIDADGFDDLLVGSSEADTAYVVLGSTINATTAFPIDVSTSADYTLEGEQSGDEAGSTVSWAGDVDGDGLEDLLVGAFFADEAGSPVGKAYVVTSSTLSSASSSTFSLANADYVLMGEAAADGVGLFLSTAGDIDSDGLDDVLVGTSIDTTHVILGDTITAGIRSPATTARTDFSFQGGYFGSAAGDVNGDGRDDFYIIGSSTYLVLSGL
;
A
#
# COMPACT_ATOMS: atom_id res chain seq x y z
N MET A 1 -10.95 4.71 -38.94
CA MET A 1 -11.50 3.58 -39.73
C MET A 1 -10.35 2.75 -40.29
N GLY A 2 -10.09 1.57 -39.73
CA GLY A 2 -9.25 0.53 -40.36
C GLY A 2 -7.80 0.39 -39.85
N ARG A 3 -7.61 0.10 -38.57
CA ARG A 3 -6.48 -0.66 -37.97
C ARG A 3 -7.12 -1.54 -36.89
N ARG A 4 -7.11 -2.87 -37.02
CA ARG A 4 -6.03 -3.81 -36.65
C ARG A 4 -5.68 -3.71 -35.17
N VAL A 5 -6.48 -4.44 -34.37
CA VAL A 5 -6.13 -5.02 -33.06
C VAL A 5 -6.37 -6.52 -33.28
N VAL A 6 -5.29 -7.31 -33.28
CA VAL A 6 -5.26 -8.79 -33.28
C VAL A 6 -3.85 -9.19 -32.81
N GLY A 7 -3.75 -9.77 -31.62
CA GLY A 7 -2.50 -10.17 -30.95
C GLY A 7 -2.78 -10.16 -29.45
N LEU A 8 -3.07 -11.35 -28.91
CA LEU A 8 -3.20 -11.78 -27.49
C LEU A 8 -4.01 -13.08 -27.42
N ALA A 9 -5.04 -13.23 -28.28
CA ALA A 9 -5.69 -14.53 -28.52
C ALA A 9 -4.77 -15.49 -29.31
N ARG A 10 -3.74 -16.06 -28.66
CA ARG A 10 -2.88 -17.08 -29.29
C ARG A 10 -2.22 -18.14 -28.39
N LEU A 11 -2.63 -18.31 -27.13
CA LEU A 11 -2.35 -19.53 -26.38
C LEU A 11 -3.39 -20.63 -26.66
N GLY A 12 -4.68 -20.29 -26.73
CA GLY A 12 -5.75 -21.23 -27.12
C GLY A 12 -5.80 -21.58 -28.62
N SER A 13 -4.83 -22.37 -29.14
CA SER A 13 -4.99 -23.42 -30.20
C SER A 13 -3.72 -23.71 -31.04
N VAL A 14 -2.81 -24.57 -30.55
CA VAL A 14 -1.71 -25.14 -31.36
C VAL A 14 -1.59 -26.67 -31.27
N PHE A 15 -2.70 -27.42 -31.41
CA PHE A 15 -2.61 -28.81 -31.88
C PHE A 15 -3.70 -29.18 -32.91
N LEU A 16 -3.57 -30.37 -33.51
CA LEU A 16 -4.39 -30.94 -34.60
C LEU A 16 -4.26 -30.32 -36.01
N ARG A 17 -3.16 -30.65 -36.71
CA ARG A 17 -3.26 -31.06 -38.13
C ARG A 17 -2.46 -32.32 -38.48
N LYS A 18 -3.11 -33.49 -38.35
CA LYS A 18 -2.79 -34.68 -39.15
C LYS A 18 -2.87 -34.34 -40.64
N GLN A 19 -1.74 -34.27 -41.36
CA GLN A 19 -1.71 -34.45 -42.83
C GLN A 19 -0.48 -35.21 -43.34
N ASP A 20 -0.69 -36.50 -43.60
CA ASP A 20 -0.12 -37.33 -44.67
C ASP A 20 1.26 -36.94 -45.27
N ALA A 21 2.30 -37.66 -44.82
CA ALA A 21 3.58 -37.68 -45.50
C ALA A 21 3.47 -38.17 -46.96
N ARG A 22 3.90 -37.34 -47.93
CA ARG A 22 4.23 -37.80 -49.30
C ARG A 22 5.56 -37.26 -49.82
N CYS A 23 6.44 -38.20 -50.10
CA CYS A 23 7.81 -38.03 -50.61
C CYS A 23 7.89 -37.26 -51.94
N GLY A 24 8.89 -36.36 -52.09
CA GLY A 24 9.16 -35.65 -53.34
C GLY A 24 10.52 -34.93 -53.38
N THR A 25 11.57 -35.61 -53.86
CA THR A 25 12.93 -35.06 -54.04
C THR A 25 13.10 -34.21 -55.31
N LEU A 26 13.92 -33.14 -55.27
CA LEU A 26 15.15 -32.97 -56.11
C LEU A 26 15.80 -31.55 -56.00
N LEU A 27 17.11 -31.51 -55.65
CA LEU A 27 18.25 -30.78 -56.29
C LEU A 27 18.07 -29.33 -56.86
N ASP A 28 18.97 -28.34 -56.75
CA ASP A 28 20.41 -28.21 -56.41
C ASP A 28 20.88 -26.76 -56.80
N HIS A 29 22.13 -26.40 -56.45
CA HIS A 29 23.05 -25.48 -57.16
C HIS A 29 23.33 -24.00 -56.74
N THR A 30 24.07 -23.86 -55.63
CA THR A 30 25.46 -23.27 -55.53
C THR A 30 25.85 -21.77 -55.66
N ARG A 31 26.69 -21.33 -54.68
CA ARG A 31 27.92 -20.45 -54.73
C ARG A 31 27.75 -18.94 -55.04
N GLY A 32 28.52 -17.99 -54.47
CA GLY A 32 29.52 -18.02 -53.38
C GLY A 32 30.65 -16.95 -53.52
N ILE A 33 31.34 -16.62 -52.39
CA ILE A 33 32.76 -16.18 -52.26
C ILE A 33 33.17 -14.67 -52.49
N VAL A 34 33.49 -14.00 -51.36
CA VAL A 34 34.71 -13.17 -51.02
C VAL A 34 35.08 -11.89 -51.81
N THR A 35 35.41 -10.78 -51.10
CA THR A 35 36.73 -10.07 -51.07
C THR A 35 36.75 -8.80 -50.15
N ARG A 36 37.82 -8.61 -49.34
CA ARG A 36 38.14 -7.41 -48.52
C ARG A 36 39.04 -6.39 -49.28
N ILE A 37 39.11 -5.11 -48.82
CA ILE A 37 40.32 -4.26 -48.57
C ILE A 37 40.17 -2.74 -48.90
N ALA A 38 40.70 -1.91 -47.96
CA ALA A 38 41.12 -0.47 -48.02
C ALA A 38 40.02 0.62 -48.15
N LEU A 39 39.91 1.65 -47.30
CA LEU A 39 40.88 2.58 -46.64
C LEU A 39 41.39 3.73 -47.55
N LEU A 40 40.85 4.95 -47.40
CA LEU A 40 41.64 6.20 -47.31
C LEU A 40 40.83 7.49 -47.03
N ILE A 41 41.20 8.12 -45.91
CA ILE A 41 41.16 9.53 -45.48
C ILE A 41 41.01 10.58 -46.60
N CYS A 42 40.23 11.65 -46.34
CA CYS A 42 40.51 12.98 -46.87
C CYS A 42 40.18 14.08 -45.83
N SER A 43 41.14 14.96 -45.55
CA SER A 43 41.01 16.13 -44.65
C SER A 43 41.28 17.41 -45.44
N CYS A 44 40.68 18.55 -45.07
CA CYS A 44 41.20 19.86 -45.48
C CYS A 44 40.80 21.01 -44.53
N THR A 45 41.80 21.76 -44.09
CA THR A 45 41.76 23.03 -43.33
C THR A 45 41.47 24.24 -44.26
N LEU A 46 41.37 25.54 -43.88
CA LEU A 46 42.00 26.35 -42.81
C LEU A 46 41.37 27.77 -42.69
N ALA A 47 41.71 28.49 -41.59
CA ALA A 47 41.78 29.98 -41.38
C ALA A 47 40.49 30.73 -40.94
N ILE A 48 40.48 31.81 -40.12
CA ILE A 48 41.46 32.61 -39.29
C ILE A 48 40.62 33.25 -38.14
N GLY A 49 41.04 33.34 -36.86
CA GLY A 49 41.89 34.38 -36.20
C GLY A 49 41.12 35.67 -35.82
N VAL A 50 41.29 36.36 -34.67
CA VAL A 50 42.37 36.37 -33.64
C VAL A 50 41.89 37.00 -32.30
N SER A 51 42.51 36.62 -31.16
CA SER A 51 42.75 37.41 -29.91
C SER A 51 41.63 37.51 -28.84
N GLY A 52 41.88 37.20 -27.55
CA GLY A 52 43.06 36.59 -26.90
C GLY A 52 43.06 36.67 -25.35
N CYS A 53 43.76 35.74 -24.69
CA CYS A 53 44.08 35.60 -23.24
C CYS A 53 42.88 35.42 -22.26
N ALA A 54 42.72 34.34 -21.48
CA ALA A 54 43.65 33.62 -20.55
C ALA A 54 43.93 34.41 -19.24
N ASP A 55 43.85 33.90 -18.00
CA ASP A 55 43.39 32.63 -17.36
C ASP A 55 42.95 33.06 -15.91
N ASP A 56 41.83 32.62 -15.33
CA ASP A 56 41.60 31.43 -14.47
C ASP A 56 41.92 31.59 -12.95
N ASP A 57 41.15 30.89 -12.11
CA ASP A 57 41.23 30.63 -10.64
C ASP A 57 41.12 31.74 -9.55
N GLY A 58 40.23 31.49 -8.57
CA GLY A 58 40.49 31.72 -7.13
C GLY A 58 39.70 32.82 -6.37
N GLY A 59 38.78 32.43 -5.47
CA GLY A 59 38.26 33.28 -4.37
C GLY A 59 39.12 33.20 -3.08
N PRO A 60 38.66 33.65 -1.88
CA PRO A 60 37.41 34.34 -1.53
C PRO A 60 37.63 35.74 -0.85
N LYS A 61 36.55 36.41 -0.40
CA LYS A 61 36.58 37.72 0.31
C LYS A 61 36.93 37.59 1.80
N PRO A 62 37.54 38.64 2.40
CA PRO A 62 36.98 39.20 3.64
C PRO A 62 36.97 40.76 3.71
N SER A 63 36.37 41.27 4.80
CA SER A 63 36.04 42.67 5.13
C SER A 63 37.22 43.68 5.28
N GLY A 64 36.97 45.00 5.13
CA GLY A 64 37.86 46.06 5.64
C GLY A 64 37.76 47.50 5.06
N THR A 65 36.94 48.37 5.69
CA THR A 65 37.15 49.81 6.05
C THR A 65 37.70 50.92 5.11
N THR A 66 36.99 52.07 5.15
CA THR A 66 37.45 53.50 5.17
C THR A 66 38.05 54.25 3.94
N ASP A 67 37.26 55.22 3.44
CA ASP A 67 37.49 56.69 3.48
C ASP A 67 38.21 57.49 2.34
N ASP A 68 37.64 58.70 2.13
CA ASP A 68 38.18 60.02 1.74
C ASP A 68 38.22 60.54 0.26
N GLY A 69 37.43 61.60 0.00
CA GLY A 69 37.96 62.86 -0.57
C GLY A 69 37.49 63.40 -1.94
N GLY A 70 36.72 64.52 -1.95
CA GLY A 70 36.63 65.44 -3.13
C GLY A 70 35.49 66.48 -3.14
N ALA A 71 35.80 67.78 -2.97
CA ALA A 71 34.80 68.87 -2.80
C ALA A 71 35.00 70.12 -3.72
N GLY A 72 34.03 71.05 -3.71
CA GLY A 72 34.01 72.36 -4.38
C GLY A 72 33.18 73.41 -3.61
N ASN A 73 33.37 74.71 -3.89
CA ASN A 73 33.22 75.80 -2.89
C ASN A 73 32.11 76.84 -3.14
N THR A 74 31.30 77.12 -2.12
CA THR A 74 30.50 78.35 -1.86
C THR A 74 31.02 79.02 -0.59
N THR A 75 30.86 80.33 -0.41
CA THR A 75 31.38 81.07 0.75
C THR A 75 30.35 82.06 1.26
N ASP A 76 29.96 81.89 2.53
CA ASP A 76 29.33 82.93 3.35
C ASP A 76 30.32 84.10 3.54
N ALA A 77 29.80 85.32 3.70
CA ALA A 77 30.58 86.55 3.53
C ALA A 77 30.84 87.37 4.81
N ASP A 78 30.12 87.12 5.91
CA ASP A 78 30.35 87.74 7.21
C ASP A 78 30.82 86.76 8.32
N GLU A 79 30.93 85.47 7.97
CA GLU A 79 31.42 84.36 8.78
C GLU A 79 30.45 83.92 9.91
N ASP A 80 29.13 84.12 9.75
CA ASP A 80 28.09 83.65 10.68
C ASP A 80 27.75 82.14 10.54
N GLY A 81 27.95 81.57 9.35
CA GLY A 81 27.72 80.16 9.02
C GLY A 81 26.61 79.89 7.98
N PHE A 82 25.83 80.90 7.60
CA PHE A 82 24.80 80.84 6.56
C PHE A 82 25.18 81.74 5.39
N SER A 83 25.12 81.25 4.15
CA SER A 83 25.23 82.13 2.98
C SER A 83 23.84 82.57 2.50
N ALA A 84 23.79 83.57 1.60
CA ALA A 84 22.54 83.95 0.92
C ALA A 84 21.89 82.82 0.09
N ALA A 85 22.56 81.66 -0.09
CA ALA A 85 21.97 80.46 -0.67
C ALA A 85 21.28 79.54 0.36
N ASP A 86 21.63 79.69 1.64
CA ASP A 86 21.17 78.86 2.77
C ASP A 86 20.01 79.50 3.55
N GLY A 87 19.57 80.70 3.15
CA GLY A 87 18.35 81.37 3.65
C GLY A 87 18.57 82.78 4.18
N ASP A 88 19.82 83.19 4.38
CA ASP A 88 20.17 84.49 4.92
C ASP A 88 19.68 85.66 4.03
N CYS A 89 18.99 86.61 4.67
CA CYS A 89 18.42 87.80 4.06
C CYS A 89 19.35 89.04 4.06
N ASP A 90 20.47 89.05 4.80
CA ASP A 90 21.57 90.01 4.67
C ASP A 90 22.95 89.39 5.03
N ASP A 91 23.49 88.56 4.11
CA ASP A 91 24.85 87.93 4.01
C ASP A 91 25.99 88.97 3.98
N THR A 92 25.91 89.95 4.89
CA THR A 92 26.88 90.99 5.24
C THR A 92 26.74 91.51 6.69
N ASP A 93 25.70 91.14 7.46
CA ASP A 93 25.54 91.43 8.88
C ASP A 93 25.26 90.15 9.71
N PRO A 94 26.25 89.62 10.48
CA PRO A 94 26.19 88.32 11.14
C PRO A 94 25.30 88.30 12.41
N ASN A 95 24.28 89.17 12.45
CA ASN A 95 23.22 89.22 13.44
C ASN A 95 21.83 89.06 12.79
N ILE A 96 21.76 88.91 11.46
CA ILE A 96 20.56 88.63 10.68
C ILE A 96 20.84 87.33 9.94
N SER A 97 20.14 86.25 10.30
CA SER A 97 20.24 84.95 9.61
C SER A 97 19.10 84.02 10.07
N PRO A 98 18.82 82.89 9.37
CA PRO A 98 17.66 82.05 9.62
C PRO A 98 17.55 81.40 11.01
N THR A 99 18.53 81.64 11.89
CA THR A 99 18.58 81.12 13.27
C THR A 99 18.79 82.20 14.32
N ALA A 100 18.85 83.48 13.92
CA ALA A 100 18.73 84.58 14.87
C ALA A 100 17.33 84.58 15.51
N SER A 101 17.19 85.26 16.64
CA SER A 101 15.90 85.50 17.30
C SER A 101 15.52 86.96 17.14
N ASP A 102 14.22 87.22 16.92
CA ASP A 102 13.74 88.58 16.72
C ASP A 102 13.97 89.47 17.95
N ILE A 103 14.42 90.70 17.71
CA ILE A 103 14.58 91.73 18.73
C ILE A 103 13.29 92.55 18.78
N VAL A 104 12.34 92.03 19.58
CA VAL A 104 10.97 92.54 19.77
C VAL A 104 10.88 94.08 19.66
N GLY A 105 10.20 94.55 18.62
CA GLY A 105 9.83 95.95 18.44
C GLY A 105 10.93 96.91 17.94
N ASP A 106 12.06 96.40 17.43
CA ASP A 106 13.08 97.25 16.78
C ASP A 106 12.80 97.52 15.28
N GLY A 107 11.90 96.72 14.67
CA GLY A 107 11.41 96.89 13.30
C GLY A 107 12.33 96.30 12.22
N ILE A 108 13.21 95.38 12.61
CA ILE A 108 14.00 94.50 11.74
C ILE A 108 13.53 93.07 12.03
N ASP A 109 13.32 92.30 10.97
CA ASP A 109 13.13 90.84 10.99
C ASP A 109 14.53 90.23 10.99
N GLN A 110 14.98 89.70 12.13
CA GLN A 110 16.34 89.16 12.27
C GLN A 110 16.42 87.70 11.84
N ASN A 111 15.34 86.93 12.03
CA ASN A 111 15.29 85.51 11.72
C ASN A 111 14.95 85.19 10.24
N CYS A 112 14.68 86.23 9.43
CA CYS A 112 14.31 86.17 8.02
C CYS A 112 12.99 85.41 7.71
N ASP A 113 12.08 85.24 8.68
CA ASP A 113 10.80 84.52 8.49
C ASP A 113 9.68 85.37 7.87
N GLY A 114 9.80 86.70 7.92
CA GLY A 114 8.85 87.66 7.39
C GLY A 114 7.87 88.29 8.40
N ILE A 115 8.05 88.06 9.70
CA ILE A 115 7.28 88.61 10.82
C ILE A 115 8.19 89.52 11.69
N ASP A 116 7.61 90.27 12.64
CA ASP A 116 8.31 91.12 13.63
C ASP A 116 7.52 91.00 14.94
N GLY A 117 8.15 90.43 15.98
CA GLY A 117 7.50 90.05 17.24
C GLY A 117 6.84 91.21 18.00
N THR A 118 5.67 90.97 18.61
CA THR A 118 4.90 91.99 19.35
C THR A 118 4.63 91.57 20.81
N ASP A 119 4.99 92.47 21.72
CA ASP A 119 4.78 92.44 23.18
C ASP A 119 3.81 93.60 23.54
N ILE A 120 2.66 93.31 24.16
CA ILE A 120 1.63 94.31 24.48
C ILE A 120 1.73 94.87 25.89
N ASP A 121 2.10 94.07 26.89
CA ASP A 121 2.09 94.48 28.31
C ASP A 121 3.46 94.88 28.88
N GLY A 122 4.55 94.50 28.21
CA GLY A 122 5.92 94.95 28.43
C GLY A 122 6.78 94.01 29.27
N ASP A 123 6.46 92.72 29.35
CA ASP A 123 7.23 91.73 30.11
C ASP A 123 8.45 91.15 29.36
N ALA A 124 8.55 91.44 28.06
CA ALA A 124 9.56 91.00 27.08
C ALA A 124 9.41 89.57 26.51
N TRP A 125 8.27 88.91 26.72
CA TRP A 125 7.81 87.81 25.88
C TRP A 125 6.90 88.36 24.77
N ALA A 126 6.89 87.70 23.62
CA ALA A 126 5.99 88.08 22.52
C ALA A 126 4.74 87.20 22.56
N SER A 127 3.59 87.77 22.16
CA SER A 127 2.33 87.02 22.12
C SER A 127 2.43 85.78 21.23
N VAL A 128 1.78 84.68 21.63
CA VAL A 128 1.59 83.49 20.77
C VAL A 128 0.96 83.85 19.42
N ALA A 129 0.11 84.88 19.37
CA ALA A 129 -0.50 85.36 18.14
C ALA A 129 0.47 86.07 17.18
N SER A 130 1.64 86.51 17.66
CA SER A 130 2.75 87.09 16.88
C SER A 130 3.95 86.16 16.72
N GLY A 131 3.86 84.89 17.16
CA GLY A 131 4.93 83.90 17.03
C GLY A 131 5.84 83.75 18.26
N GLY A 132 5.49 84.33 19.41
CA GLY A 132 6.15 84.05 20.68
C GLY A 132 5.43 82.97 21.50
N GLU A 133 5.69 82.94 22.80
CA GLU A 133 5.32 81.83 23.71
C GLU A 133 4.40 82.27 24.86
N ASP A 134 4.04 83.55 24.95
CA ASP A 134 3.16 84.10 26.01
C ASP A 134 1.67 83.75 25.79
N CYS A 135 1.06 83.08 26.79
CA CYS A 135 -0.33 82.64 26.80
C CYS A 135 -1.36 83.69 27.27
N ASP A 136 -0.96 84.76 27.99
CA ASP A 136 -1.81 85.94 28.25
C ASP A 136 -0.99 87.25 28.22
N ASP A 137 -0.69 87.69 26.99
CA ASP A 137 -0.13 89.00 26.55
C ASP A 137 -1.00 90.23 26.95
N THR A 138 -1.75 90.11 28.05
CA THR A 138 -2.38 91.21 28.78
C THR A 138 -2.09 91.23 30.29
N ASP A 139 -1.41 90.21 30.85
CA ASP A 139 -0.96 90.15 32.24
C ASP A 139 0.47 89.55 32.40
N ALA A 140 1.47 90.44 32.36
CA ALA A 140 2.92 90.30 32.65
C ALA A 140 3.37 89.46 33.88
N ALA A 141 2.47 88.76 34.56
CA ALA A 141 2.73 87.75 35.56
C ALA A 141 2.50 86.31 35.07
N VAL A 142 1.87 86.14 33.91
CA VAL A 142 1.59 84.86 33.24
C VAL A 142 2.42 84.80 31.97
N ASN A 143 3.49 84.01 31.96
CA ASN A 143 4.39 83.83 30.82
C ASN A 143 5.35 82.65 31.06
N PRO A 144 6.01 82.09 30.03
CA PRO A 144 6.98 80.98 30.17
C PRO A 144 8.21 81.24 31.05
N GLY A 145 8.40 82.47 31.53
CA GLY A 145 9.43 82.85 32.51
C GLY A 145 8.91 83.01 33.94
N ALA A 146 7.63 82.75 34.19
CA ALA A 146 7.01 82.80 35.49
C ALA A 146 7.41 81.59 36.35
N THR A 147 6.70 81.38 37.45
CA THR A 147 6.87 80.20 38.30
C THR A 147 5.49 79.80 38.75
N GLU A 148 5.10 78.57 38.47
CA GLU A 148 3.81 78.03 38.91
C GLU A 148 3.67 78.10 40.45
N GLU A 149 2.54 78.62 40.91
CA GLU A 149 2.14 78.61 42.33
C GLU A 149 1.05 77.53 42.52
N PRO A 150 1.39 76.33 43.05
CA PRO A 150 0.46 75.20 43.06
C PRO A 150 -0.84 75.44 43.85
N TYR A 151 -1.92 74.86 43.35
CA TYR A 151 -3.28 74.82 43.89
C TYR A 151 -4.03 76.18 43.87
N ASP A 152 -3.62 77.08 42.98
CA ASP A 152 -4.11 78.46 42.82
C ASP A 152 -5.27 78.59 41.80
N GLY A 153 -5.30 77.71 40.79
CA GLY A 153 -6.27 77.66 39.70
C GLY A 153 -5.92 78.52 38.47
N ILE A 154 -4.68 78.99 38.35
CA ILE A 154 -4.15 79.75 37.21
C ILE A 154 -2.81 79.14 36.80
N ASP A 155 -2.75 78.60 35.58
CA ASP A 155 -1.51 78.29 34.86
C ASP A 155 -0.69 79.60 34.70
N ASN A 156 0.38 79.74 35.48
CA ASN A 156 1.24 80.92 35.53
C ASN A 156 2.38 80.84 34.52
N ASP A 157 2.98 79.66 34.33
CA ASP A 157 4.12 79.48 33.42
C ASP A 157 3.75 78.99 32.01
N CYS A 158 2.46 78.89 31.70
CA CYS A 158 1.92 78.55 30.38
C CYS A 158 2.32 77.15 29.87
N ALA A 159 2.80 76.27 30.76
CA ALA A 159 3.26 74.94 30.39
C ALA A 159 2.11 73.92 30.41
N ASP A 160 1.62 73.55 31.59
CA ASP A 160 0.85 72.30 31.77
C ASP A 160 -0.39 72.40 32.71
N GLY A 161 -0.60 73.53 33.39
CA GLY A 161 -1.76 73.76 34.28
C GLY A 161 -1.59 73.32 35.75
N ASP A 162 -2.60 73.63 36.56
CA ASP A 162 -2.53 73.55 38.04
C ASP A 162 -2.69 72.12 38.61
N LEU A 163 -1.71 71.68 39.41
CA LEU A 163 -1.53 70.31 39.95
C LEU A 163 -2.50 69.95 41.10
N THR A 164 -2.73 68.66 41.39
CA THR A 164 -3.56 68.18 42.53
C THR A 164 -3.12 66.83 43.14
N ASP A 165 -2.96 66.79 44.47
CA ASP A 165 -2.78 65.61 45.35
C ASP A 165 -4.10 65.35 46.11
N VAL A 166 -4.68 64.15 45.96
CA VAL A 166 -6.04 63.81 46.45
C VAL A 166 -6.02 62.95 47.72
N ASP A 167 -5.13 61.96 47.82
CA ASP A 167 -5.10 61.06 48.99
C ASP A 167 -4.18 61.52 50.14
N GLY A 168 -3.21 62.39 49.84
CA GLY A 168 -2.30 63.02 50.80
C GLY A 168 -1.03 62.24 51.14
N ASP A 169 -0.57 61.31 50.30
CA ASP A 169 0.72 60.62 50.48
C ASP A 169 1.94 61.53 50.14
N GLY A 170 1.75 62.50 49.24
CA GLY A 170 2.71 63.52 48.84
C GLY A 170 3.21 63.44 47.39
N PHE A 171 2.69 62.52 46.59
CA PHE A 171 2.75 62.52 45.12
C PHE A 171 1.42 63.06 44.55
N ASP A 172 1.38 63.36 43.25
CA ASP A 172 0.20 63.90 42.57
C ASP A 172 -0.22 63.04 41.37
N GLY A 173 -1.53 62.93 41.14
CA GLY A 173 -2.10 62.21 40.00
C GLY A 173 -2.27 63.10 38.77
N GLY A 174 -1.72 62.70 37.63
CA GLY A 174 -1.81 63.49 36.40
C GLY A 174 -1.21 62.82 35.16
N SER A 175 -1.05 63.57 34.06
CA SER A 175 -0.27 63.14 32.90
C SER A 175 1.24 63.18 33.15
N ASP A 176 1.66 63.95 34.16
CA ASP A 176 3.04 64.29 34.50
C ASP A 176 3.29 64.18 36.02
N GLY A 177 2.32 63.64 36.75
CA GLY A 177 2.42 63.32 38.18
C GLY A 177 3.00 61.92 38.36
N ASP A 178 3.80 61.73 39.40
CA ASP A 178 4.49 60.46 39.63
C ASP A 178 3.56 59.36 40.24
N ASP A 179 2.33 59.69 40.66
CA ASP A 179 1.38 58.73 41.24
C ASP A 179 0.46 58.08 40.18
N CYS A 180 0.47 56.76 40.13
CA CYS A 180 -0.36 55.94 39.26
C CYS A 180 -1.76 55.62 39.83
N ASN A 181 -2.03 55.90 41.12
CA ASN A 181 -3.33 55.74 41.75
C ASN A 181 -3.56 56.71 42.95
N ASP A 182 -3.76 58.00 42.65
CA ASP A 182 -4.10 59.15 43.54
C ASP A 182 -5.39 59.00 44.41
N ASP A 183 -5.96 57.79 44.51
CA ASP A 183 -7.00 57.40 45.49
C ASP A 183 -6.47 56.37 46.54
N ASP A 184 -5.23 55.86 46.44
CA ASP A 184 -4.63 54.85 47.35
C ASP A 184 -3.12 55.01 47.65
N SER A 185 -2.84 55.70 48.76
CA SER A 185 -1.53 55.99 49.38
C SER A 185 -0.59 54.81 49.70
N SER A 186 -0.93 53.59 49.26
CA SER A 186 -0.03 52.44 49.26
C SER A 186 0.60 52.14 47.89
N VAL A 187 0.11 52.77 46.83
CA VAL A 187 0.61 52.71 45.44
C VAL A 187 1.28 54.04 45.13
N ASN A 188 2.61 54.07 45.00
CA ASN A 188 3.38 55.29 44.71
C ASN A 188 4.86 54.98 44.34
N PRO A 189 5.61 55.93 43.75
CA PRO A 189 7.05 55.87 43.41
C PRO A 189 8.06 55.36 44.45
N THR A 190 7.63 55.10 45.68
CA THR A 190 8.48 54.67 46.79
C THR A 190 7.98 53.43 47.53
N ALA A 191 6.93 52.79 47.02
CA ALA A 191 6.51 51.47 47.49
C ALA A 191 7.52 50.37 47.09
N ASP A 192 7.46 49.23 47.78
CA ASP A 192 8.10 47.99 47.36
C ASP A 192 7.03 47.16 46.62
N GLU A 193 7.36 46.52 45.49
CA GLU A 193 6.40 45.65 44.79
C GLU A 193 5.94 44.45 45.62
N LEU A 194 4.70 44.02 45.35
CA LEU A 194 4.02 42.93 46.02
C LEU A 194 3.40 41.99 44.98
N CYS A 195 3.59 40.69 45.22
CA CYS A 195 3.00 39.58 44.47
C CYS A 195 1.45 39.57 44.58
N ASP A 196 0.79 40.54 43.93
CA ASP A 196 -0.66 40.71 43.84
C ASP A 196 -1.15 41.28 42.49
N GLY A 197 -0.24 41.49 41.52
CA GLY A 197 -0.56 41.84 40.14
C GLY A 197 -0.85 43.33 39.89
N LEU A 198 -0.39 44.21 40.78
CA LEU A 198 -0.52 45.67 40.65
C LEU A 198 0.87 46.33 40.61
N ASP A 199 1.06 47.28 39.70
CA ASP A 199 2.26 48.16 39.65
C ASP A 199 2.19 49.10 40.86
N THR A 200 2.75 48.64 41.98
CA THR A 200 2.61 49.29 43.28
C THR A 200 3.62 50.43 43.41
N ASN A 201 4.76 50.34 42.71
CA ASN A 201 5.83 51.33 42.70
C ASN A 201 5.68 52.40 41.59
N CYS A 202 4.71 52.27 40.68
CA CYS A 202 4.42 53.23 39.61
C CYS A 202 5.58 53.49 38.63
N ASP A 203 6.52 52.56 38.44
CA ASP A 203 7.57 52.71 37.40
C ASP A 203 7.11 52.34 35.98
N GLY A 204 5.86 51.87 35.85
CA GLY A 204 5.25 51.50 34.59
C GLY A 204 5.50 50.04 34.21
N ALA A 205 6.01 49.22 35.11
CA ALA A 205 6.20 47.79 34.94
C ALA A 205 5.82 47.01 36.22
N LEU A 206 4.92 46.03 36.05
CA LEU A 206 4.84 44.90 36.99
C LEU A 206 6.23 44.26 37.11
N ALA A 207 6.56 43.72 38.29
CA ALA A 207 7.82 42.99 38.43
C ALA A 207 7.86 41.83 37.43
N ARG A 208 9.06 41.41 37.01
CA ARG A 208 9.19 40.29 36.05
C ARG A 208 8.57 38.99 36.59
N ASP A 209 8.51 38.88 37.91
CA ASP A 209 7.91 37.82 38.70
C ASP A 209 6.42 38.07 39.04
N GLU A 210 5.74 39.06 38.45
CA GLU A 210 4.30 39.36 38.67
C GLU A 210 3.50 39.33 37.37
N VAL A 211 4.02 38.62 36.38
CA VAL A 211 3.32 38.24 35.16
C VAL A 211 2.75 36.83 35.36
N ASP A 212 1.71 36.53 34.60
CA ASP A 212 1.07 35.23 34.41
C ASP A 212 1.34 34.91 32.92
N GLU A 213 2.42 34.17 32.62
CA GLU A 213 2.91 33.98 31.23
C GLU A 213 2.09 32.89 30.47
N ASP A 214 1.48 31.93 31.17
CA ASP A 214 0.65 30.87 30.59
C ASP A 214 -0.89 31.09 30.69
N SER A 215 -1.35 32.02 31.54
CA SER A 215 -2.76 32.40 31.76
C SER A 215 -3.62 31.43 32.61
N ASP A 216 -3.04 30.68 33.55
CA ASP A 216 -3.79 29.83 34.50
C ASP A 216 -4.52 30.64 35.62
N GLY A 217 -4.02 31.84 35.94
CA GLY A 217 -4.55 32.75 36.96
C GLY A 217 -3.80 32.77 38.30
N HIS A 218 -2.64 32.11 38.38
CA HIS A 218 -1.61 32.30 39.38
C HIS A 218 -0.66 33.44 38.91
N LEU A 219 0.53 33.57 39.51
CA LEU A 219 1.52 34.61 39.19
C LEU A 219 2.92 34.01 39.40
N ALA A 220 3.87 34.33 38.52
CA ALA A 220 5.24 33.80 38.55
C ALA A 220 6.00 33.85 39.89
N CYS A 221 5.61 34.75 40.80
CA CYS A 221 6.15 34.90 42.16
C CYS A 221 5.60 33.88 43.18
N ALA A 222 4.49 33.23 42.85
CA ALA A 222 3.87 32.14 43.59
C ALA A 222 4.26 30.77 43.01
N GLU A 223 4.57 30.70 41.72
CA GLU A 223 4.81 29.45 40.98
C GLU A 223 6.28 29.07 40.85
N CYS A 224 6.50 27.84 40.38
CA CYS A 224 7.81 27.27 40.14
C CYS A 224 8.15 27.13 38.64
N ASP A 225 7.17 27.09 37.73
CA ASP A 225 7.35 27.27 36.27
C ASP A 225 6.14 27.97 35.59
N ASP A 226 6.11 29.31 35.63
CA ASP A 226 5.14 30.28 35.03
C ASP A 226 4.89 30.14 33.50
N ALA A 227 5.49 29.14 32.86
CA ALA A 227 5.31 28.85 31.43
C ALA A 227 4.45 27.58 31.19
N ASP A 228 3.94 26.95 32.23
CA ASP A 228 3.23 25.66 32.18
C ASP A 228 2.04 25.64 33.15
N ALA A 229 0.84 25.90 32.60
CA ALA A 229 -0.43 26.12 33.32
C ALA A 229 -0.97 24.93 34.15
N THR A 230 -0.14 23.90 34.38
CA THR A 230 -0.39 22.79 35.30
C THR A 230 0.50 22.84 36.55
N VAL A 231 1.46 23.77 36.62
CA VAL A 231 2.53 23.83 37.63
C VAL A 231 2.30 25.01 38.60
N PHE A 232 1.34 24.85 39.52
CA PHE A 232 0.90 25.90 40.42
C PHE A 232 0.71 25.45 41.89
N PRO A 233 0.84 26.37 42.87
CA PRO A 233 0.66 26.09 44.30
C PRO A 233 -0.61 25.28 44.68
N GLY A 234 -0.41 23.99 44.96
CA GLY A 234 -1.46 23.04 45.30
C GLY A 234 -2.22 22.45 44.11
N ALA A 235 -1.55 22.27 42.98
CA ALA A 235 -1.92 21.33 41.92
C ALA A 235 -1.96 19.87 42.42
N ASP A 236 -2.25 18.93 41.52
CA ASP A 236 -2.13 17.49 41.77
C ASP A 236 -0.87 16.97 41.07
N GLU A 237 0.09 16.43 41.83
CA GLU A 237 1.33 15.82 41.32
C GLU A 237 1.05 14.69 40.30
N VAL A 238 1.73 14.74 39.15
CA VAL A 238 1.76 13.67 38.13
C VAL A 238 3.20 13.21 37.87
N CYS A 239 3.41 11.91 37.58
CA CYS A 239 4.74 11.30 37.51
C CYS A 239 5.63 11.79 36.34
N ASN A 240 6.15 13.01 36.43
CA ASN A 240 6.79 13.74 35.33
C ASN A 240 8.21 14.26 35.65
N ASP A 241 8.79 13.86 36.80
CA ASP A 241 10.06 14.36 37.37
C ASP A 241 10.06 15.89 37.70
N ARG A 242 8.88 16.50 37.92
CA ARG A 242 8.69 17.91 38.32
C ARG A 242 8.02 18.03 39.70
N ASP A 243 7.92 19.27 40.15
CA ASP A 243 7.27 19.74 41.38
C ASP A 243 6.06 20.51 40.85
N ASP A 244 4.92 19.85 40.62
CA ASP A 244 3.74 20.43 39.98
C ASP A 244 2.96 21.31 40.97
N ASP A 245 2.92 20.93 42.24
CA ASP A 245 2.23 21.65 43.32
C ASP A 245 3.08 22.77 43.99
N CYS A 246 4.35 22.87 43.61
CA CYS A 246 5.35 23.84 44.08
C CYS A 246 5.62 23.85 45.61
N ASP A 247 5.39 22.76 46.36
CA ASP A 247 5.79 22.65 47.78
C ASP A 247 7.30 22.39 47.99
N GLY A 248 7.98 21.84 46.98
CA GLY A 248 9.43 21.65 46.93
C GLY A 248 9.96 20.27 47.34
N ASP A 249 9.08 19.28 47.56
CA ASP A 249 9.40 17.88 47.24
C ASP A 249 9.11 17.62 45.72
N ILE A 250 9.02 16.37 45.25
CA ILE A 250 8.81 15.97 43.83
C ILE A 250 8.06 14.63 43.84
N ASP A 251 6.96 14.52 43.08
CA ASP A 251 6.16 13.32 42.85
C ASP A 251 5.53 12.69 44.12
N GLU A 252 5.53 13.33 45.29
CA GLU A 252 5.27 12.63 46.57
C GLU A 252 3.81 12.27 46.87
N ASP A 253 2.84 13.01 46.30
CA ASP A 253 1.40 12.74 46.40
C ASP A 253 0.80 12.21 45.07
N ALA A 254 1.64 11.72 44.15
CA ALA A 254 1.23 11.09 42.89
C ALA A 254 0.28 9.88 43.10
N ARG A 255 -0.67 9.73 42.17
CA ARG A 255 -1.80 8.79 42.26
C ARG A 255 -1.60 7.57 41.37
N TRP A 256 -1.82 6.38 41.94
CA TRP A 256 -1.79 5.12 41.21
C TRP A 256 -3.15 4.41 41.24
N TYR A 257 -3.57 3.97 40.06
CA TYR A 257 -4.78 3.20 39.76
C TYR A 257 -4.39 1.75 39.40
N PRO A 258 -5.19 0.73 39.75
CA PRO A 258 -4.97 -0.63 39.25
C PRO A 258 -5.04 -0.65 37.73
N ASP A 259 -4.22 -1.50 37.13
CA ASP A 259 -4.23 -1.88 35.72
C ASP A 259 -4.19 -3.42 35.73
N THR A 260 -5.36 -4.05 35.65
CA THR A 260 -5.53 -5.49 35.92
C THR A 260 -5.31 -6.34 34.66
N ASP A 261 -5.55 -5.82 33.47
CA ASP A 261 -5.41 -6.52 32.19
C ASP A 261 -4.13 -6.16 31.39
N ARG A 262 -3.53 -4.98 31.65
CA ARG A 262 -2.27 -4.45 31.10
C ARG A 262 -2.34 -3.79 29.72
N ASP A 263 -3.40 -3.06 29.43
CA ASP A 263 -3.45 -2.15 28.28
C ASP A 263 -2.73 -0.81 28.49
N GLY A 264 -2.58 -0.37 29.75
CA GLY A 264 -1.96 0.91 30.14
C GLY A 264 -2.95 1.96 30.66
N TYR A 265 -4.23 1.63 30.75
CA TYR A 265 -5.28 2.42 31.39
C TYR A 265 -5.60 1.85 32.79
N GLY A 266 -6.34 2.61 33.60
CA GLY A 266 -6.56 2.23 35.00
C GLY A 266 -7.98 2.46 35.51
N ASP A 267 -8.47 1.49 36.30
CA ASP A 267 -9.85 1.41 36.83
C ASP A 267 -10.35 2.74 37.41
N ALA A 268 -11.26 3.40 36.68
CA ALA A 268 -11.89 4.66 37.05
C ALA A 268 -12.67 4.61 38.39
N ASP A 269 -13.15 3.41 38.79
CA ASP A 269 -13.93 3.16 40.01
C ASP A 269 -13.04 2.68 41.20
N ALA A 270 -11.72 2.56 40.99
CA ALA A 270 -10.76 2.06 41.97
C ALA A 270 -10.54 2.96 43.20
N THR A 271 -9.89 2.39 44.22
CA THR A 271 -9.30 3.15 45.33
C THR A 271 -7.82 3.43 45.12
N VAL A 272 -7.53 4.67 44.69
CA VAL A 272 -6.19 5.26 44.51
C VAL A 272 -5.21 4.97 45.64
N THR A 273 -3.97 4.68 45.27
CA THR A 273 -2.81 4.66 46.18
C THR A 273 -1.94 5.89 45.95
N LEU A 274 -1.65 6.65 47.01
CA LEU A 274 -0.67 7.75 46.98
C LEU A 274 0.74 7.20 47.25
N ALA A 275 1.67 7.39 46.31
CA ALA A 275 3.06 6.95 46.45
C ALA A 275 4.01 7.64 45.45
N PRO A 276 5.27 7.93 45.84
CA PRO A 276 6.28 8.47 44.93
C PRO A 276 6.62 7.56 43.76
N CYS A 277 6.93 8.15 42.59
CA CYS A 277 7.19 7.46 41.32
C CYS A 277 8.50 6.63 41.27
N ASP A 278 9.22 6.51 42.41
CA ASP A 278 10.43 5.68 42.60
C ASP A 278 10.22 4.19 42.19
N ALA A 279 8.97 3.71 42.16
CA ALA A 279 8.42 2.70 41.25
C ALA A 279 6.93 2.45 41.55
N PRO A 280 6.03 2.40 40.53
CA PRO A 280 4.71 1.80 40.73
C PRO A 280 4.83 0.33 41.17
N PRO A 281 3.87 -0.21 41.93
CA PRO A 281 3.70 -1.65 42.06
C PRO A 281 3.47 -2.28 40.68
N ASP A 282 3.94 -3.53 40.48
CA ASP A 282 3.52 -4.32 39.31
C ASP A 282 1.97 -4.33 39.26
N ASP A 283 1.38 -4.08 38.08
CA ASP A 283 -0.07 -4.00 37.82
C ASP A 283 -0.78 -2.69 38.29
N MET A 284 -0.18 -1.51 38.02
CA MET A 284 -0.76 -0.17 38.29
C MET A 284 -0.26 0.93 37.31
N VAL A 285 -1.12 1.90 36.97
CA VAL A 285 -0.83 3.09 36.13
C VAL A 285 -1.26 4.42 36.79
N ASP A 286 -0.92 5.55 36.17
CA ASP A 286 -1.13 6.92 36.71
C ASP A 286 -2.39 7.64 36.19
N ASN A 287 -3.09 7.06 35.20
CA ASN A 287 -4.38 7.53 34.70
C ASN A 287 -5.57 6.74 35.28
N ALA A 288 -6.78 7.23 35.04
CA ALA A 288 -8.02 6.73 35.66
C ALA A 288 -9.15 6.56 34.64
N ASP A 289 -8.77 6.27 33.39
CA ASP A 289 -9.63 6.53 32.23
C ASP A 289 -10.27 5.26 31.65
N ASP A 290 -9.97 4.10 32.24
CA ASP A 290 -10.51 2.79 31.89
C ASP A 290 -11.96 2.62 32.41
N CYS A 291 -12.86 2.17 31.52
CA CYS A 291 -14.25 1.88 31.86
C CYS A 291 -14.60 0.39 32.12
N ASP A 292 -13.71 -0.58 31.81
CA ASP A 292 -13.77 -1.99 32.24
C ASP A 292 -12.37 -2.66 32.34
N ASP A 293 -11.60 -2.36 33.40
CA ASP A 293 -10.28 -2.92 33.85
C ASP A 293 -10.16 -4.47 33.90
N ALA A 294 -11.13 -5.22 33.39
CA ALA A 294 -11.02 -6.64 33.09
C ALA A 294 -10.80 -6.94 31.60
N ARG A 295 -10.74 -5.93 30.74
CA ARG A 295 -10.77 -5.97 29.27
C ARG A 295 -9.82 -4.93 28.65
N ALA A 296 -8.64 -5.40 28.26
CA ALA A 296 -7.63 -4.64 27.50
C ALA A 296 -8.07 -4.18 26.09
N ASP A 297 -9.33 -4.41 25.73
CA ASP A 297 -10.01 -3.95 24.51
C ASP A 297 -11.05 -2.84 24.78
N VAL A 298 -11.16 -2.34 26.02
CA VAL A 298 -12.14 -1.33 26.46
C VAL A 298 -11.42 -0.16 27.14
N HIS A 299 -11.00 0.84 26.36
CA HIS A 299 -10.27 1.99 26.85
C HIS A 299 -10.40 3.22 25.92
N PRO A 300 -10.09 4.46 26.37
CA PRO A 300 -10.32 5.70 25.60
C PRO A 300 -9.54 5.92 24.29
N MET A 301 -8.87 4.89 23.78
CA MET A 301 -8.22 4.87 22.47
C MET A 301 -8.46 3.55 21.71
N ALA A 302 -9.39 2.71 22.19
CA ALA A 302 -9.91 1.61 21.40
C ALA A 302 -10.75 2.18 20.24
N ASP A 303 -10.91 1.41 19.17
CA ASP A 303 -11.92 1.71 18.16
C ASP A 303 -13.24 1.06 18.59
N GLU A 304 -14.32 1.83 18.58
CA GLU A 304 -15.67 1.36 18.84
C GLU A 304 -16.12 0.35 17.76
N VAL A 305 -16.58 -0.84 18.15
CA VAL A 305 -16.87 -1.95 17.24
C VAL A 305 -18.28 -2.53 17.44
N CYS A 306 -18.95 -2.89 16.34
CA CYS A 306 -20.26 -3.52 16.39
C CYS A 306 -20.19 -4.88 17.12
N ASP A 307 -20.75 -4.93 18.32
CA ASP A 307 -20.63 -6.01 19.30
C ASP A 307 -22.02 -6.60 19.64
N HIS A 308 -22.11 -7.61 20.53
CA HIS A 308 -23.41 -8.19 20.98
C HIS A 308 -23.73 -7.89 22.46
N GLY A 309 -22.89 -7.11 23.12
CA GLY A 309 -23.04 -6.67 24.50
C GLY A 309 -23.59 -5.25 24.67
N ASP A 310 -23.71 -4.46 23.60
CA ASP A 310 -23.85 -2.99 23.66
C ASP A 310 -22.69 -2.39 24.50
N ILE A 311 -21.44 -2.80 24.21
CA ILE A 311 -20.25 -2.30 24.90
C ILE A 311 -19.82 -0.95 24.28
N ASP A 312 -19.20 -0.12 25.11
CA ASP A 312 -18.69 1.23 24.85
C ASP A 312 -17.15 1.07 24.93
N GLU A 313 -16.54 0.63 23.83
CA GLU A 313 -15.11 0.24 23.80
C GLU A 313 -14.21 1.48 23.94
N ASP A 314 -14.57 2.61 23.30
CA ASP A 314 -13.79 3.86 23.35
C ASP A 314 -14.12 4.75 24.57
N CYS A 315 -14.98 4.27 25.47
CA CYS A 315 -15.44 4.94 26.70
C CYS A 315 -16.03 6.38 26.48
N ASP A 316 -16.50 6.73 25.27
CA ASP A 316 -17.19 8.01 24.96
C ASP A 316 -18.53 8.17 25.71
N GLY A 317 -19.18 7.06 26.05
CA GLY A 317 -20.55 7.04 26.59
C GLY A 317 -21.62 6.71 25.55
N ARG A 318 -21.24 6.09 24.42
CA ARG A 318 -22.13 5.52 23.39
C ARG A 318 -21.66 4.10 23.06
N ALA A 319 -22.55 3.32 22.46
CA ALA A 319 -22.29 1.95 22.04
C ALA A 319 -22.98 1.70 20.70
N ASP A 320 -22.38 0.91 19.81
CA ASP A 320 -23.00 0.28 18.63
C ASP A 320 -23.85 1.25 17.76
N ASP A 321 -25.18 1.10 17.85
CA ASP A 321 -26.19 1.79 17.05
C ASP A 321 -26.44 3.23 17.56
N ASP A 322 -26.03 3.54 18.79
CA ASP A 322 -26.09 4.88 19.39
C ASP A 322 -24.81 5.70 19.12
N ASP A 323 -23.69 5.10 18.67
CA ASP A 323 -22.50 5.83 18.18
C ASP A 323 -22.39 5.86 16.64
N ASP A 324 -22.15 7.02 16.02
CA ASP A 324 -22.07 7.15 14.55
C ASP A 324 -20.73 6.62 13.95
N ALA A 325 -19.68 6.44 14.77
CA ALA A 325 -18.35 5.99 14.37
C ALA A 325 -18.12 4.47 14.50
N ALA A 326 -18.98 3.75 15.24
CA ALA A 326 -18.87 2.31 15.45
C ALA A 326 -18.66 1.52 14.15
N LEU A 327 -17.59 0.71 14.11
CA LEU A 327 -17.14 -0.06 12.96
C LEU A 327 -17.95 -1.37 12.80
N GLY A 328 -18.13 -1.84 11.56
CA GLY A 328 -18.80 -3.12 11.29
C GLY A 328 -20.32 -3.06 11.06
N LYS A 329 -20.91 -1.87 10.91
CA LYS A 329 -22.35 -1.70 10.63
C LYS A 329 -22.76 -2.36 9.31
N LEU A 330 -23.80 -3.18 9.36
CA LEU A 330 -24.38 -3.86 8.21
C LEU A 330 -25.48 -3.00 7.57
N GLU A 331 -25.59 -3.06 6.24
CA GLU A 331 -26.74 -2.50 5.54
C GLU A 331 -27.97 -3.40 5.74
N MET A 332 -29.06 -2.81 6.21
CA MET A 332 -30.31 -3.51 6.50
C MET A 332 -31.50 -2.77 5.91
N ALA A 333 -32.54 -3.51 5.53
CA ALA A 333 -33.81 -2.98 5.05
C ALA A 333 -34.99 -3.61 5.82
N PRO A 334 -36.14 -2.92 5.92
CA PRO A 334 -37.35 -3.49 6.49
C PRO A 334 -37.93 -4.59 5.59
N ASP A 335 -38.50 -5.60 6.23
CA ASP A 335 -39.23 -6.74 5.66
C ASP A 335 -40.70 -6.61 6.13
N ASP A 336 -41.54 -5.93 5.34
CA ASP A 336 -42.93 -5.58 5.70
C ASP A 336 -43.94 -6.72 5.36
N ASP A 337 -43.58 -7.72 4.53
CA ASP A 337 -44.45 -8.88 4.23
C ASP A 337 -44.02 -10.24 4.85
N GLY A 338 -42.74 -10.43 5.15
CA GLY A 338 -42.20 -11.50 5.98
C GLY A 338 -41.53 -12.65 5.23
N ASP A 339 -41.07 -12.45 4.00
CA ASP A 339 -40.42 -13.49 3.18
C ASP A 339 -38.92 -13.68 3.48
N GLY A 340 -38.27 -12.68 4.11
CA GLY A 340 -36.85 -12.68 4.47
C GLY A 340 -35.96 -11.81 3.56
N PHE A 341 -36.54 -11.10 2.61
CA PHE A 341 -35.93 -10.00 1.86
C PHE A 341 -36.41 -8.65 2.41
N GLY A 342 -35.68 -7.57 2.10
CA GLY A 342 -36.05 -6.23 2.54
C GLY A 342 -35.99 -5.21 1.40
N ASP A 343 -36.81 -4.16 1.51
CA ASP A 343 -37.03 -3.14 0.47
C ASP A 343 -35.73 -2.43 0.05
N GLU A 344 -35.29 -2.66 -1.20
CA GLU A 344 -34.06 -2.10 -1.77
C GLU A 344 -34.05 -0.55 -1.84
N ASP A 345 -35.22 0.11 -1.77
CA ASP A 345 -35.37 1.58 -1.73
C ASP A 345 -35.35 2.14 -0.27
N ARG A 346 -35.19 1.30 0.78
CA ARG A 346 -35.31 1.69 2.22
C ARG A 346 -34.19 1.16 3.14
N THR A 347 -32.92 1.29 2.75
CA THR A 347 -31.79 0.82 3.56
C THR A 347 -31.33 1.80 4.66
N GLU A 348 -30.80 1.25 5.76
CA GLU A 348 -30.09 1.96 6.84
C GLU A 348 -28.88 1.11 7.33
N LEU A 349 -27.78 1.73 7.75
CA LEU A 349 -26.62 1.04 8.36
C LEU A 349 -26.83 0.87 9.88
N ARG A 350 -26.66 -0.35 10.39
CA ARG A 350 -26.86 -0.72 11.82
C ARG A 350 -25.94 -1.84 12.26
N CYS A 351 -25.57 -1.87 13.54
CA CYS A 351 -24.95 -3.04 14.15
C CYS A 351 -26.01 -4.15 14.36
N ASP A 352 -27.15 -3.77 14.96
CA ASP A 352 -28.13 -4.72 15.48
C ASP A 352 -29.49 -4.65 14.74
N ALA A 353 -30.03 -5.80 14.34
CA ALA A 353 -31.20 -5.86 13.45
C ALA A 353 -32.53 -5.50 14.14
N PRO A 354 -33.21 -4.40 13.75
CA PRO A 354 -34.52 -4.09 14.29
C PRO A 354 -35.55 -5.18 13.95
N THR A 355 -36.56 -5.38 14.81
CA THR A 355 -37.58 -6.42 14.55
C THR A 355 -38.36 -6.13 13.26
N GLY A 356 -38.25 -7.02 12.27
CA GLY A 356 -38.84 -6.87 10.94
C GLY A 356 -37.92 -6.14 9.96
N TRP A 357 -36.60 -6.31 10.12
CA TRP A 357 -35.56 -5.88 9.20
C TRP A 357 -34.64 -7.07 8.92
N VAL A 358 -34.02 -7.06 7.74
CA VAL A 358 -33.10 -8.09 7.25
C VAL A 358 -31.92 -7.43 6.52
N THR A 359 -30.79 -8.14 6.45
CA THR A 359 -29.59 -7.72 5.69
C THR A 359 -29.71 -8.05 4.19
N ASN A 360 -30.64 -8.92 3.80
CA ASN A 360 -30.87 -9.28 2.41
C ASN A 360 -31.79 -8.26 1.72
N ILE A 361 -31.23 -7.11 1.37
CA ILE A 361 -31.95 -5.93 0.82
C ILE A 361 -32.47 -6.09 -0.63
N ARG A 362 -32.82 -7.31 -1.05
CA ARG A 362 -33.09 -7.67 -2.46
C ARG A 362 -34.58 -7.83 -2.80
N ASP A 363 -35.46 -7.19 -2.04
CA ASP A 363 -36.89 -7.15 -2.33
C ASP A 363 -37.22 -6.09 -3.41
N CYS A 364 -38.09 -6.46 -4.35
CA CYS A 364 -38.58 -5.60 -5.43
C CYS A 364 -40.02 -5.09 -5.22
N ASP A 365 -40.82 -5.73 -4.37
CA ASP A 365 -42.19 -5.32 -4.00
C ASP A 365 -42.51 -5.87 -2.60
N ASP A 366 -42.01 -5.18 -1.56
CA ASP A 366 -42.17 -5.32 -0.08
C ASP A 366 -43.63 -5.31 0.44
N THR A 367 -44.51 -5.94 -0.34
CA THR A 367 -45.94 -6.16 -0.13
C THR A 367 -46.48 -7.45 -0.78
N ASP A 368 -45.65 -8.24 -1.46
CA ASP A 368 -45.97 -9.49 -2.17
C ASP A 368 -44.84 -10.52 -1.97
N ASP A 369 -45.08 -11.49 -1.07
CA ASP A 369 -44.17 -12.51 -0.51
C ASP A 369 -43.65 -13.57 -1.52
N THR A 370 -43.58 -13.19 -2.79
CA THR A 370 -43.17 -13.98 -3.95
C THR A 370 -42.35 -13.17 -4.98
N ILE A 371 -42.07 -11.87 -4.75
CA ILE A 371 -41.48 -10.96 -5.77
C ILE A 371 -40.20 -10.28 -5.27
N HIS A 372 -39.18 -11.09 -5.02
CA HIS A 372 -37.80 -10.65 -4.77
C HIS A 372 -36.91 -10.82 -6.01
N ARG A 373 -35.62 -10.48 -5.88
CA ARG A 373 -34.57 -10.93 -6.83
C ARG A 373 -34.18 -12.37 -6.51
N GLY A 374 -33.84 -13.16 -7.52
CA GLY A 374 -33.57 -14.60 -7.34
C GLY A 374 -32.36 -14.87 -6.43
N ILE A 375 -32.47 -15.92 -5.60
CA ILE A 375 -31.33 -16.45 -4.82
C ILE A 375 -30.45 -17.33 -5.71
N ARG A 376 -31.07 -18.04 -6.68
CA ARG A 376 -30.42 -19.10 -7.49
C ARG A 376 -30.44 -18.82 -9.00
N ASP A 377 -31.07 -17.74 -9.45
CA ASP A 377 -31.11 -17.36 -10.86
C ASP A 377 -30.37 -16.03 -11.07
N GLU A 378 -29.41 -16.02 -11.99
CA GLU A 378 -28.51 -14.91 -12.40
C GLU A 378 -29.22 -13.61 -12.89
N SER A 379 -30.51 -13.44 -12.63
CA SER A 379 -31.25 -12.26 -13.07
C SER A 379 -31.06 -11.11 -12.09
N SER A 380 -30.40 -10.05 -12.57
CA SER A 380 -30.37 -8.71 -11.96
C SER A 380 -31.71 -7.96 -12.06
N LEU A 381 -32.82 -8.70 -12.18
CA LEU A 381 -34.19 -8.21 -12.29
C LEU A 381 -35.13 -9.03 -11.38
N CYS A 382 -36.27 -8.44 -11.04
CA CYS A 382 -37.27 -9.05 -10.18
C CYS A 382 -37.97 -10.24 -10.86
N ILE A 383 -38.08 -11.35 -10.14
CA ILE A 383 -38.71 -12.60 -10.60
C ILE A 383 -40.06 -12.83 -9.88
N ILE A 384 -40.65 -14.01 -10.07
CA ILE A 384 -41.69 -14.57 -9.19
C ILE A 384 -41.17 -15.92 -8.72
N ASP A 385 -41.10 -16.14 -7.40
CA ASP A 385 -40.80 -17.42 -6.75
C ASP A 385 -42.00 -17.74 -5.83
N ALA A 386 -42.96 -18.51 -6.36
CA ALA A 386 -44.26 -18.73 -5.72
C ALA A 386 -44.31 -19.97 -4.81
N ASP A 387 -43.24 -20.77 -4.76
CA ASP A 387 -43.12 -21.93 -3.87
C ASP A 387 -41.92 -21.89 -2.91
N GLY A 388 -41.01 -20.94 -3.08
CA GLY A 388 -39.96 -20.57 -2.14
C GLY A 388 -38.68 -21.39 -2.27
N ASP A 389 -38.32 -21.81 -3.49
CA ASP A 389 -37.13 -22.64 -3.75
C ASP A 389 -35.88 -21.84 -4.18
N GLY A 390 -36.07 -20.57 -4.54
CA GLY A 390 -35.04 -19.62 -4.98
C GLY A 390 -34.98 -19.37 -6.49
N TRP A 391 -35.82 -20.03 -7.30
CA TRP A 391 -35.88 -19.91 -8.76
C TRP A 391 -37.12 -19.15 -9.26
N GLY A 392 -37.01 -18.52 -10.44
CA GLY A 392 -38.09 -17.69 -10.99
C GLY A 392 -38.95 -18.36 -12.07
N ASP A 393 -40.27 -18.07 -12.09
CA ASP A 393 -41.22 -18.55 -13.11
C ASP A 393 -40.74 -18.30 -14.56
N LYS A 394 -40.39 -19.37 -15.27
CA LYS A 394 -40.01 -19.39 -16.70
C LYS A 394 -41.12 -18.97 -17.66
N PHE A 395 -42.35 -18.86 -17.17
CA PHE A 395 -43.52 -18.41 -17.91
C PHE A 395 -43.99 -17.00 -17.53
N ALA A 396 -43.26 -16.31 -16.64
CA ALA A 396 -43.51 -14.92 -16.29
C ALA A 396 -43.38 -14.00 -17.51
N GLY A 397 -43.79 -12.74 -17.34
CA GLY A 397 -43.69 -11.78 -18.44
C GLY A 397 -43.73 -10.32 -18.01
N PRO A 398 -43.29 -9.40 -18.90
CA PRO A 398 -42.90 -8.06 -18.51
C PRO A 398 -44.00 -7.28 -17.77
N PRO A 399 -43.68 -6.60 -16.65
CA PRO A 399 -42.35 -6.07 -16.34
C PRO A 399 -41.39 -7.00 -15.60
N LEU A 400 -41.87 -8.09 -15.00
CA LEU A 400 -41.03 -9.10 -14.34
C LEU A 400 -40.28 -9.92 -15.38
N ASP A 401 -39.09 -10.40 -15.02
CA ASP A 401 -38.31 -11.26 -15.90
C ASP A 401 -38.81 -12.71 -15.85
N ALA A 402 -38.50 -13.50 -16.88
CA ALA A 402 -38.81 -14.93 -16.90
C ALA A 402 -37.58 -15.69 -16.41
N GLY A 403 -37.68 -16.32 -15.25
CA GLY A 403 -36.59 -17.11 -14.67
C GLY A 403 -36.46 -18.49 -15.32
N ARG A 404 -35.86 -19.43 -14.60
CA ARG A 404 -35.58 -20.79 -15.09
C ARG A 404 -36.48 -21.89 -14.56
N ASP A 405 -37.24 -21.66 -13.49
CA ASP A 405 -38.07 -22.69 -12.85
C ASP A 405 -39.13 -23.27 -13.80
N CYS A 406 -39.33 -24.58 -13.73
CA CYS A 406 -40.14 -25.30 -14.70
C CYS A 406 -41.61 -25.50 -14.27
N ASP A 407 -41.96 -25.38 -12.98
CA ASP A 407 -43.35 -25.41 -12.48
C ASP A 407 -43.46 -24.71 -11.10
N ASP A 408 -43.58 -23.37 -11.13
CA ASP A 408 -43.64 -22.36 -10.03
C ASP A 408 -44.85 -22.56 -9.07
N ALA A 409 -44.90 -23.76 -8.50
CA ALA A 409 -45.96 -24.33 -7.66
C ALA A 409 -45.53 -25.65 -6.98
N ASP A 410 -44.31 -26.15 -7.24
CA ASP A 410 -43.72 -27.38 -6.70
C ASP A 410 -42.18 -27.24 -6.62
N ALA A 411 -41.70 -26.80 -5.45
CA ALA A 411 -40.30 -26.55 -5.02
C ALA A 411 -39.28 -27.72 -5.17
N GLY A 412 -39.60 -28.68 -6.02
CA GLY A 412 -38.77 -29.79 -6.47
C GLY A 412 -38.96 -30.05 -7.96
N MET A 413 -39.15 -29.00 -8.77
CA MET A 413 -39.23 -29.07 -10.24
C MET A 413 -38.44 -27.97 -10.99
N TYR A 414 -37.29 -27.56 -10.46
CA TYR A 414 -36.33 -26.65 -11.09
C TYR A 414 -35.22 -27.38 -11.90
N PRO A 415 -34.49 -26.70 -12.80
CA PRO A 415 -33.33 -27.27 -13.50
C PRO A 415 -32.16 -27.56 -12.53
N GLY A 416 -31.49 -28.70 -12.68
CA GLY A 416 -30.38 -29.11 -11.80
C GLY A 416 -30.72 -30.16 -10.74
N LEU A 417 -31.98 -30.61 -10.64
CA LEU A 417 -32.37 -31.70 -9.73
C LEU A 417 -31.70 -33.04 -10.07
N ALA A 418 -31.56 -33.33 -11.36
CA ALA A 418 -30.64 -34.33 -11.89
C ALA A 418 -29.32 -33.59 -12.20
N TYR A 419 -28.32 -33.68 -11.31
CA TYR A 419 -27.12 -32.84 -11.41
C TYR A 419 -26.26 -33.13 -12.66
N GLU A 420 -26.37 -34.33 -13.24
CA GLU A 420 -25.69 -34.73 -14.48
C GLU A 420 -26.46 -34.28 -15.75
N GLU A 421 -27.71 -33.81 -15.59
CA GLU A 421 -28.54 -33.24 -16.67
C GLU A 421 -29.10 -31.84 -16.32
N PRO A 422 -28.25 -30.87 -15.92
CA PRO A 422 -28.70 -29.67 -15.21
C PRO A 422 -29.52 -28.69 -16.06
N ASP A 423 -29.39 -28.73 -17.38
CA ASP A 423 -30.19 -27.94 -18.32
C ASP A 423 -31.64 -28.45 -18.48
N LEU A 424 -31.94 -29.69 -18.05
CA LEU A 424 -33.25 -30.31 -18.24
C LEU A 424 -34.18 -30.04 -17.04
N CYS A 425 -35.42 -29.68 -17.37
CA CYS A 425 -36.54 -29.72 -16.43
C CYS A 425 -36.96 -31.17 -16.18
N THR A 426 -36.16 -31.95 -15.44
CA THR A 426 -36.38 -33.39 -15.20
C THR A 426 -36.49 -33.69 -13.70
N ILE A 427 -36.84 -34.94 -13.37
CA ILE A 427 -36.85 -35.46 -11.99
C ILE A 427 -35.85 -36.61 -11.87
N ASP A 428 -35.16 -36.63 -10.73
CA ASP A 428 -34.30 -37.72 -10.27
C ASP A 428 -35.01 -38.36 -9.05
N ASN A 429 -35.57 -39.56 -9.20
CA ASN A 429 -36.44 -40.17 -8.20
C ASN A 429 -35.78 -41.32 -7.40
N ASP A 430 -34.53 -41.69 -7.70
CA ASP A 430 -33.71 -42.54 -6.83
C ASP A 430 -32.37 -41.93 -6.36
N SER A 431 -32.09 -40.69 -6.77
CA SER A 431 -31.03 -39.78 -6.31
C SER A 431 -29.62 -40.17 -6.76
N ASP A 432 -29.47 -40.50 -8.05
CA ASP A 432 -28.18 -40.83 -8.68
C ASP A 432 -27.63 -39.75 -9.63
N GLY A 433 -28.36 -38.65 -9.83
CA GLY A 433 -27.96 -37.50 -10.63
C GLY A 433 -28.52 -37.48 -12.06
N TRP A 434 -29.19 -38.54 -12.53
CA TRP A 434 -29.75 -38.63 -13.88
C TRP A 434 -31.28 -38.52 -13.90
N GLY A 435 -31.87 -38.07 -15.03
CA GLY A 435 -33.30 -37.78 -15.11
C GLY A 435 -34.16 -38.87 -15.78
N ASP A 436 -35.38 -39.10 -15.29
CA ASP A 436 -36.35 -40.11 -15.79
C ASP A 436 -36.60 -40.04 -17.32
N GLU A 437 -36.15 -41.06 -18.10
CA GLU A 437 -36.43 -41.20 -19.56
C GLU A 437 -37.96 -41.28 -19.85
N LEU A 438 -38.78 -41.64 -18.86
CA LEU A 438 -40.23 -41.81 -18.99
C LEU A 438 -41.03 -40.57 -18.57
N ALA A 439 -40.39 -39.48 -18.18
CA ALA A 439 -41.05 -38.25 -17.76
C ALA A 439 -41.96 -37.66 -18.86
N THR A 440 -42.96 -36.87 -18.46
CA THR A 440 -43.92 -36.30 -19.41
C THR A 440 -44.30 -34.85 -19.08
N ALA A 441 -44.27 -34.01 -20.12
CA ALA A 441 -44.56 -32.57 -20.12
C ALA A 441 -45.60 -32.11 -19.05
N PRO A 442 -45.30 -31.07 -18.24
CA PRO A 442 -44.30 -30.01 -18.50
C PRO A 442 -42.83 -30.43 -18.38
N ILE A 443 -42.55 -31.46 -17.59
CA ILE A 443 -41.23 -32.10 -17.40
C ILE A 443 -40.67 -32.63 -18.74
N GLU A 444 -39.38 -32.40 -18.99
CA GLU A 444 -38.61 -32.94 -20.11
C GLU A 444 -38.02 -34.32 -19.73
N PRO A 445 -38.04 -35.33 -20.62
CA PRO A 445 -37.45 -36.64 -20.30
C PRO A 445 -35.92 -36.55 -20.28
N GLY A 446 -35.31 -37.08 -19.21
CA GLY A 446 -33.86 -37.23 -19.09
C GLY A 446 -33.34 -38.50 -19.76
N THR A 447 -32.17 -38.96 -19.34
CA THR A 447 -31.49 -40.13 -19.91
C THR A 447 -31.28 -41.32 -18.96
N ASP A 448 -31.78 -41.26 -17.73
CA ASP A 448 -31.82 -42.42 -16.85
C ASP A 448 -32.75 -43.53 -17.37
N CYS A 449 -32.25 -44.75 -17.32
CA CYS A 449 -32.83 -45.95 -17.90
C CYS A 449 -33.55 -46.87 -16.89
N ASP A 450 -33.37 -46.71 -15.56
CA ASP A 450 -34.18 -47.39 -14.52
C ASP A 450 -34.23 -46.61 -13.20
N ASP A 451 -35.03 -45.52 -13.18
CA ASP A 451 -35.43 -44.57 -12.11
C ASP A 451 -36.10 -45.25 -10.87
N SER A 452 -35.57 -46.39 -10.50
CA SER A 452 -35.93 -47.21 -9.34
C SER A 452 -34.76 -48.02 -8.76
N ASP A 453 -33.56 -47.91 -9.36
CA ASP A 453 -32.29 -48.51 -8.95
C ASP A 453 -31.12 -47.61 -9.40
N GLY A 454 -30.80 -46.59 -8.59
CA GLY A 454 -29.71 -45.60 -8.76
C GLY A 454 -28.28 -46.16 -8.74
N THR A 455 -28.11 -47.32 -9.35
CA THR A 455 -26.86 -47.93 -9.79
C THR A 455 -26.91 -48.24 -11.29
N VAL A 456 -28.00 -47.87 -12.00
CA VAL A 456 -28.31 -48.25 -13.38
C VAL A 456 -28.61 -46.98 -14.20
N HIS A 457 -27.58 -46.17 -14.42
CA HIS A 457 -27.66 -44.87 -15.11
C HIS A 457 -26.54 -44.73 -16.15
N PRO A 458 -26.63 -43.77 -17.08
CA PRO A 458 -25.50 -43.43 -17.95
C PRO A 458 -24.23 -43.15 -17.12
N GLY A 459 -23.12 -43.84 -17.45
CA GLY A 459 -21.85 -43.67 -16.73
C GLY A 459 -21.64 -44.57 -15.50
N ALA A 460 -22.62 -45.37 -15.08
CA ALA A 460 -22.48 -46.28 -13.94
C ALA A 460 -21.28 -47.27 -14.09
N SER A 461 -20.49 -47.43 -13.03
CA SER A 461 -19.25 -48.21 -13.07
C SER A 461 -19.48 -49.73 -13.18
N GLU A 462 -19.04 -50.34 -14.29
CA GLU A 462 -19.12 -51.80 -14.50
C GLU A 462 -18.06 -52.62 -13.71
N ALA A 463 -17.28 -51.97 -12.85
CA ALA A 463 -16.11 -52.56 -12.21
C ALA A 463 -16.45 -53.76 -11.29
N GLY A 464 -16.05 -54.96 -11.74
CA GLY A 464 -16.15 -56.20 -10.95
C GLY A 464 -17.39 -57.07 -11.22
N LEU A 465 -18.24 -56.70 -12.17
CA LEU A 465 -19.46 -57.45 -12.53
C LEU A 465 -19.20 -58.68 -13.42
N THR A 466 -20.22 -59.54 -13.57
CA THR A 466 -20.06 -60.87 -14.21
C THR A 466 -20.60 -61.00 -15.64
N TYR A 467 -20.12 -60.15 -16.56
CA TYR A 467 -20.26 -60.30 -18.04
C TYR A 467 -21.70 -60.32 -18.60
N TRP A 468 -22.73 -60.00 -17.80
CA TRP A 468 -24.14 -60.03 -18.21
C TRP A 468 -25.04 -59.01 -17.49
N GLU A 469 -24.46 -58.13 -16.70
CA GLU A 469 -25.10 -57.00 -16.01
C GLU A 469 -24.46 -55.76 -16.68
N ASP A 470 -25.31 -54.88 -17.20
CA ASP A 470 -25.03 -53.70 -18.02
C ASP A 470 -25.68 -52.55 -17.24
N LEU A 471 -24.86 -51.83 -16.48
CA LEU A 471 -25.32 -50.75 -15.59
C LEU A 471 -25.31 -49.40 -16.30
N ALA A 472 -24.33 -49.19 -17.20
CA ALA A 472 -24.10 -47.93 -17.90
C ALA A 472 -25.11 -47.64 -19.03
N CYS A 473 -26.02 -48.57 -19.33
CA CYS A 473 -27.08 -48.48 -20.34
C CYS A 473 -26.63 -48.16 -21.78
N ASP A 474 -25.34 -48.32 -22.08
CA ASP A 474 -24.75 -48.10 -23.40
C ASP A 474 -25.02 -49.27 -24.38
N GLY A 475 -25.47 -50.42 -23.86
CA GLY A 475 -25.73 -51.64 -24.62
C GLY A 475 -24.46 -52.36 -25.09
N GLY A 476 -23.33 -52.08 -24.45
CA GLY A 476 -21.97 -52.22 -24.94
C GLY A 476 -21.10 -53.24 -24.22
N GLY A 477 -21.65 -54.41 -23.83
CA GLY A 477 -20.94 -55.43 -23.04
C GLY A 477 -19.47 -55.73 -23.43
N GLY A 478 -18.56 -55.04 -22.73
CA GLY A 478 -17.14 -55.33 -22.57
C GLY A 478 -16.18 -54.72 -23.59
N ASP A 479 -15.51 -53.64 -23.19
CA ASP A 479 -14.05 -53.47 -23.28
C ASP A 479 -13.59 -52.62 -22.08
N VAL A 480 -13.15 -53.29 -20.99
CA VAL A 480 -12.35 -52.63 -19.94
C VAL A 480 -10.93 -52.49 -20.49
N GLU A 481 -10.53 -51.27 -20.85
CA GLU A 481 -9.09 -50.96 -20.91
C GLU A 481 -8.57 -50.76 -19.48
N ASP A 482 -7.32 -51.15 -19.26
CA ASP A 482 -6.77 -51.41 -17.93
C ASP A 482 -6.45 -50.12 -17.16
N ALA A 483 -6.41 -50.23 -15.82
CA ALA A 483 -5.95 -49.17 -14.92
C ALA A 483 -4.44 -48.91 -15.04
N ASP A 484 -4.06 -48.17 -16.07
CA ASP A 484 -2.87 -47.32 -16.10
C ASP A 484 -3.33 -45.86 -15.84
N LEU A 485 -2.49 -45.05 -15.17
CA LEU A 485 -2.80 -43.68 -14.75
C LEU A 485 -2.79 -42.73 -15.98
N GLU A 486 -3.89 -42.66 -16.72
CA GLU A 486 -4.06 -41.74 -17.87
C GLU A 486 -4.65 -40.40 -17.39
N ILE A 487 -3.78 -39.56 -16.84
CA ILE A 487 -4.07 -38.17 -16.49
C ILE A 487 -4.14 -37.34 -17.79
N ASP A 488 -5.31 -37.28 -18.42
CA ASP A 488 -5.56 -36.54 -19.67
C ASP A 488 -5.94 -35.06 -19.38
N GLY A 489 -5.10 -34.35 -18.59
CA GLY A 489 -5.34 -32.99 -18.06
C GLY A 489 -4.34 -31.90 -18.48
N GLY A 490 -3.04 -32.21 -18.53
CA GLY A 490 -2.09 -31.50 -19.42
C GLY A 490 -1.34 -30.25 -18.92
N HIS A 491 -1.77 -29.51 -17.90
CA HIS A 491 -0.85 -28.63 -17.15
C HIS A 491 -1.14 -28.70 -15.65
N TYR A 492 -0.10 -28.56 -14.84
CA TYR A 492 -0.17 -28.52 -13.38
C TYR A 492 0.62 -27.32 -12.91
N SER A 493 0.08 -26.54 -11.97
CA SER A 493 0.91 -25.61 -11.21
C SER A 493 1.48 -26.33 -9.98
N LEU A 494 2.58 -25.80 -9.46
CA LEU A 494 3.37 -26.41 -8.41
C LEU A 494 3.89 -25.33 -7.49
N ALA A 495 3.53 -25.42 -6.20
CA ALA A 495 4.17 -24.67 -5.13
C ALA A 495 4.68 -25.65 -4.06
N VAL A 496 5.70 -25.21 -3.33
CA VAL A 496 6.46 -26.03 -2.40
C VAL A 496 6.89 -25.13 -1.23
N GLY A 497 6.58 -25.52 -0.01
CA GLY A 497 6.81 -24.74 1.22
C GLY A 497 6.27 -25.50 2.43
N ASP A 498 6.58 -25.05 3.65
CA ASP A 498 6.10 -25.62 4.91
C ASP A 498 4.71 -25.03 5.21
N ILE A 499 3.64 -25.78 4.95
CA ILE A 499 2.26 -25.25 4.95
C ILE A 499 1.54 -25.59 6.27
N ASP A 500 1.93 -26.66 6.96
CA ASP A 500 1.41 -26.96 8.31
C ASP A 500 2.27 -26.41 9.46
N GLY A 501 3.39 -25.74 9.14
CA GLY A 501 4.29 -25.08 10.10
C GLY A 501 5.11 -26.06 10.95
N ASP A 502 5.28 -27.32 10.53
CA ASP A 502 6.04 -28.33 11.29
C ASP A 502 7.57 -28.24 11.12
N GLY A 503 8.03 -27.38 10.22
CA GLY A 503 9.44 -27.20 9.87
C GLY A 503 9.91 -28.13 8.75
N THR A 504 9.00 -28.77 8.02
CA THR A 504 9.31 -29.60 6.85
C THR A 504 8.46 -29.19 5.64
N VAL A 505 9.01 -29.42 4.45
CA VAL A 505 8.44 -28.87 3.23
C VAL A 505 7.39 -29.80 2.62
N ASP A 506 6.23 -29.22 2.35
CA ASP A 506 5.03 -29.81 1.76
C ASP A 506 4.95 -29.54 0.25
N LEU A 507 3.96 -30.16 -0.40
CA LEU A 507 3.77 -30.12 -1.85
C LEU A 507 2.35 -29.69 -2.21
N VAL A 508 2.21 -28.62 -2.98
CA VAL A 508 0.95 -28.17 -3.58
C VAL A 508 0.93 -28.52 -5.06
N LEU A 509 -0.11 -29.24 -5.49
CA LEU A 509 -0.36 -29.58 -6.88
C LEU A 509 -1.72 -29.02 -7.30
N SER A 510 -1.81 -28.35 -8.43
CA SER A 510 -3.10 -27.92 -8.98
C SER A 510 -3.36 -28.48 -10.38
N ASP A 511 -4.62 -28.78 -10.67
CA ASP A 511 -5.12 -29.09 -12.01
C ASP A 511 -6.26 -28.12 -12.35
N PRO A 512 -6.00 -27.04 -13.12
CA PRO A 512 -7.02 -26.06 -13.46
C PRO A 512 -8.00 -26.54 -14.56
N TRP A 513 -7.89 -27.79 -15.03
CA TRP A 513 -8.92 -28.45 -15.85
C TRP A 513 -9.59 -29.62 -15.14
N ALA A 514 -9.28 -29.87 -13.86
CA ALA A 514 -10.03 -30.83 -13.06
C ALA A 514 -11.52 -30.49 -13.10
N ALA A 515 -12.30 -31.52 -13.44
CA ALA A 515 -13.74 -31.44 -13.46
C ALA A 515 -14.29 -32.07 -12.18
N ASP A 516 -14.86 -31.27 -11.30
CA ASP A 516 -15.70 -31.79 -10.22
C ASP A 516 -17.13 -31.94 -10.77
N GLY A 517 -17.42 -33.16 -11.26
CA GLY A 517 -18.63 -33.45 -12.01
C GLY A 517 -18.66 -32.75 -13.39
N ALA A 518 -19.67 -31.89 -13.60
CA ALA A 518 -19.95 -31.26 -14.90
C ALA A 518 -19.16 -29.94 -15.15
N ASN A 519 -18.50 -29.39 -14.12
CA ASN A 519 -17.83 -28.10 -14.18
C ASN A 519 -16.31 -28.27 -14.20
N GLU A 520 -15.65 -27.75 -15.24
CA GLU A 520 -14.19 -27.63 -15.36
C GLU A 520 -13.69 -26.47 -14.46
N GLY A 521 -13.96 -26.52 -13.15
CA GLY A 521 -13.70 -25.45 -12.18
C GLY A 521 -12.27 -25.44 -11.61
N GLY A 522 -11.50 -26.51 -11.81
CA GLY A 522 -10.14 -26.62 -11.30
C GLY A 522 -10.07 -27.12 -9.85
N ARG A 523 -8.91 -27.67 -9.49
CA ARG A 523 -8.64 -28.28 -8.18
C ARG A 523 -7.22 -28.02 -7.73
N THR A 524 -7.01 -27.84 -6.43
CA THR A 524 -5.67 -27.75 -5.81
C THR A 524 -5.60 -28.71 -4.62
N ASP A 525 -4.60 -29.58 -4.60
CA ASP A 525 -4.34 -30.55 -3.54
C ASP A 525 -3.03 -30.21 -2.79
N VAL A 526 -3.06 -30.30 -1.46
CA VAL A 526 -1.87 -30.19 -0.59
C VAL A 526 -1.53 -31.57 -0.05
N PHE A 527 -0.26 -31.95 -0.16
CA PHE A 527 0.29 -33.18 0.40
C PHE A 527 1.35 -32.81 1.43
N LEU A 528 1.08 -33.14 2.68
CA LEU A 528 2.00 -32.84 3.77
C LEU A 528 3.21 -33.78 3.74
N HIS A 529 4.35 -33.34 4.25
CA HIS A 529 5.57 -34.13 4.33
C HIS A 529 5.34 -35.51 4.99
N SER A 530 4.47 -35.56 6.00
CA SER A 530 4.11 -36.79 6.71
C SER A 530 3.46 -37.87 5.80
N THR A 531 2.74 -37.44 4.77
CA THR A 531 2.12 -38.27 3.73
C THR A 531 3.12 -38.58 2.62
N LEU A 532 3.85 -37.57 2.13
CA LEU A 532 4.89 -37.71 1.10
C LEU A 532 5.97 -38.72 1.49
N SER A 533 6.44 -38.67 2.74
CA SER A 533 7.47 -39.58 3.28
C SER A 533 6.96 -41.00 3.56
N ALA A 534 5.64 -41.18 3.70
CA ALA A 534 5.00 -42.48 3.87
C ALA A 534 4.67 -43.18 2.54
N ALA A 535 4.49 -42.40 1.46
CA ALA A 535 4.13 -42.88 0.14
C ALA A 535 5.22 -43.76 -0.50
N VAL A 536 4.82 -44.60 -1.46
CA VAL A 536 5.77 -45.26 -2.36
C VAL A 536 5.95 -44.33 -3.58
N PRO A 537 7.18 -44.06 -4.04
CA PRO A 537 7.37 -43.20 -5.21
C PRO A 537 6.59 -43.67 -6.43
N GLY A 538 5.76 -42.78 -6.99
CA GLY A 538 4.82 -43.08 -8.08
C GLY A 538 3.54 -43.82 -7.66
N THR A 539 3.04 -43.59 -6.44
CA THR A 539 1.75 -44.14 -5.97
C THR A 539 0.85 -43.15 -5.21
N LEU A 540 1.19 -41.87 -5.12
CA LEU A 540 0.25 -40.85 -4.65
C LEU A 540 -0.87 -40.69 -5.69
N SER A 541 -2.08 -40.55 -5.17
CA SER A 541 -3.28 -40.20 -5.91
C SER A 541 -3.91 -38.96 -5.28
N GLU A 542 -4.84 -38.33 -5.97
CA GLU A 542 -5.77 -37.33 -5.43
C GLU A 542 -6.47 -37.76 -4.12
N ASP A 543 -6.71 -39.08 -3.94
CA ASP A 543 -7.27 -39.67 -2.71
C ASP A 543 -6.29 -39.65 -1.51
N ASP A 544 -4.98 -39.43 -1.76
CA ASP A 544 -3.95 -39.34 -0.74
C ASP A 544 -3.65 -37.88 -0.32
N ALA A 545 -4.38 -36.89 -0.86
CA ALA A 545 -4.22 -35.49 -0.47
C ALA A 545 -4.60 -35.27 1.00
N ASP A 546 -3.83 -34.45 1.71
CA ASP A 546 -4.12 -34.07 3.09
C ASP A 546 -5.18 -32.97 3.13
N HIS A 547 -5.14 -32.04 2.16
CA HIS A 547 -6.18 -31.05 1.90
C HIS A 547 -6.48 -30.98 0.40
N SER A 548 -7.74 -30.70 0.06
CA SER A 548 -8.19 -30.50 -1.33
C SER A 548 -9.10 -29.28 -1.41
N MET A 549 -8.84 -28.41 -2.38
CA MET A 549 -9.58 -27.18 -2.68
C MET A 549 -10.14 -27.26 -4.10
N TYR A 550 -11.38 -26.78 -4.29
CA TYR A 550 -12.11 -26.90 -5.54
C TYR A 550 -12.64 -25.54 -6.00
N GLY A 551 -12.48 -25.21 -7.28
CA GLY A 551 -13.06 -24.02 -7.88
C GLY A 551 -14.52 -24.23 -8.27
N SER A 552 -15.38 -23.28 -7.91
CA SER A 552 -16.83 -23.30 -8.16
C SER A 552 -17.20 -22.93 -9.62
N VAL A 553 -16.43 -22.02 -10.24
CA VAL A 553 -16.74 -21.41 -11.53
C VAL A 553 -16.10 -22.18 -12.69
N ALA A 554 -16.94 -22.78 -13.54
CA ALA A 554 -16.46 -23.55 -14.67
C ALA A 554 -15.62 -22.71 -15.66
N LYS A 555 -14.37 -23.13 -15.88
CA LYS A 555 -13.39 -22.61 -16.84
C LYS A 555 -12.77 -21.25 -16.52
N ASP A 556 -12.81 -20.81 -15.27
CA ASP A 556 -11.97 -19.68 -14.82
C ASP A 556 -10.48 -20.04 -14.63
N TYR A 557 -10.20 -21.36 -14.65
CA TYR A 557 -8.90 -22.00 -14.47
C TYR A 557 -8.30 -21.77 -13.08
N ALA A 558 -9.11 -21.87 -12.02
CA ALA A 558 -8.61 -21.88 -10.64
C ALA A 558 -7.47 -22.90 -10.44
N GLY A 559 -6.33 -22.42 -9.95
CA GLY A 559 -5.09 -23.19 -9.83
C GLY A 559 -4.16 -23.08 -11.05
N LEU A 560 -4.37 -22.18 -12.01
CA LEU A 560 -3.41 -22.00 -13.12
C LEU A 560 -2.03 -21.53 -12.62
N SER A 561 -2.02 -20.70 -11.59
CA SER A 561 -0.85 -20.36 -10.79
C SER A 561 -1.17 -20.62 -9.31
N VAL A 562 -0.25 -21.23 -8.59
CA VAL A 562 -0.30 -21.38 -7.13
C VAL A 562 1.03 -20.97 -6.51
N ALA A 563 1.02 -20.44 -5.30
CA ALA A 563 2.22 -20.09 -4.54
C ALA A 563 1.95 -20.23 -3.04
N VAL A 564 2.92 -20.71 -2.27
CA VAL A 564 2.92 -20.51 -0.82
C VAL A 564 3.21 -19.03 -0.59
N ALA A 565 2.33 -18.34 0.14
CA ALA A 565 2.41 -16.90 0.34
C ALA A 565 3.38 -16.53 1.47
N GLY A 566 3.70 -17.47 2.36
CA GLY A 566 4.34 -17.19 3.64
C GLY A 566 3.31 -16.90 4.73
N ASP A 567 3.75 -16.46 5.90
CA ASP A 567 2.91 -16.03 7.02
C ASP A 567 2.47 -14.57 6.78
N VAL A 568 1.35 -14.37 6.07
CA VAL A 568 0.89 -13.03 5.65
C VAL A 568 -0.06 -12.37 6.66
N ASP A 569 -0.57 -13.12 7.64
CA ASP A 569 -1.45 -12.61 8.71
C ASP A 569 -0.79 -12.57 10.12
N GLY A 570 0.37 -13.24 10.29
CA GLY A 570 1.15 -13.26 11.52
C GLY A 570 0.76 -14.37 12.51
N ASP A 571 -0.04 -15.36 12.10
CA ASP A 571 -0.43 -16.50 12.94
C ASP A 571 0.63 -17.61 13.04
N THR A 572 1.71 -17.52 12.23
CA THR A 572 2.84 -18.46 12.09
C THR A 572 2.59 -19.74 11.28
N LEU A 573 1.46 -19.85 10.58
CA LEU A 573 1.17 -20.89 9.60
C LEU A 573 1.20 -20.29 8.18
N PRO A 574 2.09 -20.76 7.28
CA PRO A 574 2.16 -20.20 5.95
C PRO A 574 0.90 -20.42 5.10
N ASP A 575 0.48 -19.36 4.43
CA ASP A 575 -0.76 -19.25 3.67
C ASP A 575 -0.60 -19.67 2.20
N LEU A 576 -1.71 -19.86 1.50
CA LEU A 576 -1.72 -20.41 0.15
C LEU A 576 -2.49 -19.53 -0.85
N LEU A 577 -1.81 -19.13 -1.93
CA LEU A 577 -2.40 -18.42 -3.06
C LEU A 577 -2.78 -19.38 -4.20
N ILE A 578 -3.99 -19.22 -4.71
CA ILE A 578 -4.56 -19.99 -5.82
C ILE A 578 -5.21 -19.02 -6.80
N ALA A 579 -4.78 -19.04 -8.06
CA ALA A 579 -5.25 -18.07 -9.06
C ALA A 579 -6.20 -18.67 -10.12
N ALA A 580 -7.25 -17.92 -10.45
CA ALA A 580 -8.23 -18.15 -11.51
C ALA A 580 -8.20 -17.00 -12.56
N PRO A 581 -7.18 -16.96 -13.44
CA PRO A 581 -6.90 -15.75 -14.22
C PRO A 581 -7.84 -15.47 -15.39
N VAL A 582 -8.81 -16.34 -15.71
CA VAL A 582 -9.87 -16.02 -16.68
C VAL A 582 -11.25 -15.93 -16.03
N HIS A 583 -11.30 -15.74 -14.71
CA HIS A 583 -12.55 -15.47 -13.99
C HIS A 583 -13.31 -14.28 -14.60
N ASP A 584 -14.60 -14.52 -14.83
CA ASP A 584 -15.60 -13.59 -15.37
C ASP A 584 -16.50 -13.15 -14.21
N ASP A 585 -16.53 -11.85 -13.89
CA ASP A 585 -17.52 -11.26 -12.96
C ASP A 585 -18.16 -10.01 -13.61
N GLU A 586 -18.02 -8.77 -13.09
CA GLU A 586 -18.49 -7.55 -13.76
C GLU A 586 -17.98 -7.41 -15.21
N TRP A 587 -16.80 -8.00 -15.47
CA TRP A 587 -16.12 -7.99 -16.74
C TRP A 587 -15.52 -9.35 -17.08
N SER A 588 -15.50 -9.67 -18.37
CA SER A 588 -14.93 -10.93 -18.87
C SER A 588 -13.41 -10.96 -18.80
N ASP A 589 -12.83 -12.10 -18.45
CA ASP A 589 -11.39 -12.34 -18.28
C ASP A 589 -10.72 -11.33 -17.32
N MET A 590 -11.39 -10.91 -16.23
CA MET A 590 -10.77 -9.98 -15.27
C MET A 590 -9.66 -10.68 -14.46
N GLY A 591 -9.90 -11.94 -14.09
CA GLY A 591 -9.06 -12.73 -13.22
C GLY A 591 -9.35 -12.50 -11.73
N LEU A 592 -9.17 -13.56 -10.95
CA LEU A 592 -9.37 -13.63 -9.50
C LEU A 592 -8.19 -14.40 -8.87
N VAL A 593 -7.78 -14.01 -7.67
CA VAL A 593 -6.88 -14.81 -6.81
C VAL A 593 -7.56 -15.05 -5.47
N TYR A 594 -7.52 -16.30 -5.02
CA TYR A 594 -7.93 -16.73 -3.69
C TYR A 594 -6.70 -16.81 -2.79
N LEU A 595 -6.81 -16.31 -1.57
CA LEU A 595 -5.89 -16.62 -0.47
C LEU A 595 -6.64 -17.49 0.54
N VAL A 596 -6.05 -18.65 0.84
CA VAL A 596 -6.52 -19.57 1.88
C VAL A 596 -5.48 -19.54 3.00
N LEU A 597 -5.90 -19.14 4.20
CA LEU A 597 -5.01 -19.00 5.34
C LEU A 597 -4.58 -20.37 5.89
N GLY A 598 -3.37 -20.45 6.44
CA GLY A 598 -2.82 -21.63 7.08
C GLY A 598 -3.70 -22.14 8.22
N SER A 599 -4.29 -21.23 9.02
CA SER A 599 -5.28 -21.58 10.05
C SER A 599 -6.58 -22.15 9.49
N THR A 600 -7.10 -21.65 8.37
CA THR A 600 -8.29 -22.19 7.69
C THR A 600 -8.02 -23.59 7.13
N LEU A 601 -6.86 -23.79 6.51
CA LEU A 601 -6.41 -25.09 6.03
C LEU A 601 -6.28 -26.11 7.19
N ALA A 602 -5.59 -25.73 8.26
CA ALA A 602 -5.42 -26.54 9.47
C ALA A 602 -6.76 -26.86 10.18
N ALA A 603 -7.73 -25.94 10.14
CA ALA A 603 -9.06 -26.14 10.71
C ALA A 603 -9.93 -27.11 9.88
N ALA A 604 -9.81 -27.10 8.55
CA ALA A 604 -10.53 -28.01 7.67
C ALA A 604 -10.06 -29.47 7.81
N GLY A 605 -8.75 -29.69 7.98
CA GLY A 605 -8.13 -31.02 7.87
C GLY A 605 -8.44 -31.66 6.51
N ASN A 606 -8.63 -32.97 6.46
CA ASN A 606 -9.02 -33.71 5.24
C ASN A 606 -10.48 -33.47 4.79
N THR A 607 -11.07 -32.32 5.10
CA THR A 607 -12.37 -31.90 4.56
C THR A 607 -12.10 -31.05 3.31
N PRO A 608 -12.70 -31.36 2.16
CA PRO A 608 -12.65 -30.48 0.99
C PRO A 608 -13.05 -29.04 1.32
N ILE A 609 -12.27 -28.09 0.82
CA ILE A 609 -12.53 -26.65 0.89
C ILE A 609 -13.10 -26.21 -0.45
N ASP A 610 -14.17 -25.42 -0.41
CA ASP A 610 -14.68 -24.72 -1.58
C ASP A 610 -13.96 -23.37 -1.69
N LEU A 611 -13.43 -23.01 -2.86
CA LEU A 611 -12.73 -21.73 -3.03
C LEU A 611 -13.68 -20.52 -2.90
N ASP A 612 -15.00 -20.70 -3.02
CA ASP A 612 -15.99 -19.68 -2.62
C ASP A 612 -16.01 -19.41 -1.10
N SER A 613 -15.29 -20.21 -0.31
CA SER A 613 -15.08 -20.03 1.13
C SER A 613 -13.62 -19.72 1.51
N ALA A 614 -12.80 -19.26 0.55
CA ALA A 614 -11.47 -18.72 0.82
C ALA A 614 -11.53 -17.47 1.74
N ASP A 615 -10.43 -17.19 2.43
CA ASP A 615 -10.38 -16.12 3.44
C ASP A 615 -10.28 -14.74 2.78
N TYR A 616 -9.56 -14.61 1.66
CA TYR A 616 -9.53 -13.38 0.84
C TYR A 616 -9.62 -13.66 -0.67
N PHE A 617 -10.17 -12.68 -1.40
CA PHE A 617 -10.46 -12.68 -2.82
C PHE A 617 -9.93 -11.38 -3.46
N PHE A 618 -9.02 -11.50 -4.43
CA PHE A 618 -8.42 -10.37 -5.15
C PHE A 618 -8.89 -10.31 -6.60
N TYR A 619 -9.76 -9.34 -6.90
CA TYR A 619 -10.39 -9.17 -8.22
C TYR A 619 -9.57 -8.23 -9.13
N GLY A 620 -9.47 -8.55 -10.41
CA GLY A 620 -8.77 -7.71 -11.38
C GLY A 620 -9.55 -6.45 -11.81
N GLU A 621 -8.90 -5.28 -11.78
CA GLU A 621 -9.43 -3.93 -12.09
C GLU A 621 -10.42 -3.81 -13.29
N PHE A 622 -10.30 -4.70 -14.27
CA PHE A 622 -11.01 -4.59 -15.54
C PHE A 622 -10.96 -5.92 -16.32
N GLY A 623 -11.95 -6.19 -17.16
CA GLY A 623 -11.94 -7.37 -18.03
C GLY A 623 -10.78 -7.39 -19.04
N ILE A 624 -10.26 -8.58 -19.32
CA ILE A 624 -8.97 -8.85 -19.98
C ILE A 624 -7.74 -8.32 -19.23
N SER A 625 -7.80 -8.18 -17.90
CA SER A 625 -6.60 -7.90 -17.08
C SER A 625 -5.81 -9.17 -16.75
N TYR A 626 -6.50 -10.31 -16.65
CA TYR A 626 -5.93 -11.60 -16.28
C TYR A 626 -5.18 -11.55 -14.93
N ALA A 627 -5.78 -10.96 -13.91
CA ALA A 627 -5.22 -10.96 -12.55
C ALA A 627 -5.01 -12.40 -12.05
N GLY A 628 -3.86 -12.67 -11.44
CA GLY A 628 -3.47 -14.02 -11.05
C GLY A 628 -2.83 -14.85 -12.17
N TRP A 629 -2.50 -14.25 -13.32
CA TRP A 629 -1.80 -14.99 -14.40
C TRP A 629 -0.47 -15.57 -13.90
N SER A 630 0.18 -14.87 -12.99
CA SER A 630 1.17 -15.44 -12.07
C SER A 630 0.88 -14.93 -10.66
N VAL A 631 1.20 -15.75 -9.65
CA VAL A 631 1.26 -15.37 -8.24
C VAL A 631 2.59 -15.83 -7.65
N GLY A 632 3.05 -15.15 -6.60
CA GLY A 632 4.24 -15.51 -5.83
C GLY A 632 4.18 -14.88 -4.43
N GLY A 633 4.95 -15.41 -3.49
CA GLY A 633 5.08 -14.91 -2.13
C GLY A 633 6.20 -15.63 -1.36
N ALA A 634 6.17 -15.51 -0.04
CA ALA A 634 7.19 -15.94 0.92
C ALA A 634 8.50 -15.13 0.86
N GLY A 635 8.36 -13.80 0.90
CA GLY A 635 9.45 -12.86 1.13
C GLY A 635 8.92 -11.53 1.70
N ASP A 636 9.73 -10.87 2.52
CA ASP A 636 9.41 -9.64 3.26
C ASP A 636 10.00 -8.42 2.51
N ILE A 637 9.16 -7.73 1.74
CA ILE A 637 9.58 -6.70 0.78
C ILE A 637 9.78 -5.33 1.44
N ASP A 638 9.16 -5.11 2.60
CA ASP A 638 9.18 -3.83 3.32
C ASP A 638 9.81 -3.88 4.71
N GLY A 639 10.21 -5.07 5.16
CA GLY A 639 11.03 -5.35 6.34
C GLY A 639 10.26 -5.29 7.65
N ASP A 640 8.94 -5.48 7.63
CA ASP A 640 8.08 -5.46 8.82
C ASP A 640 8.04 -6.81 9.57
N GLY A 641 8.42 -7.90 8.89
CA GLY A 641 8.51 -9.26 9.45
C GLY A 641 7.29 -10.15 9.20
N LEU A 642 6.31 -9.71 8.43
CA LEU A 642 5.31 -10.55 7.77
C LEU A 642 5.76 -10.88 6.34
N ASP A 643 5.27 -11.97 5.77
CA ASP A 643 5.52 -12.26 4.36
C ASP A 643 4.58 -11.45 3.45
N ASP A 644 5.10 -11.03 2.29
CA ASP A 644 4.35 -10.31 1.27
C ASP A 644 4.07 -11.17 0.04
N MET A 645 3.08 -10.74 -0.76
CA MET A 645 2.69 -11.46 -1.98
C MET A 645 2.57 -10.57 -3.21
N VAL A 646 2.85 -11.15 -4.38
CA VAL A 646 2.74 -10.52 -5.69
C VAL A 646 1.69 -11.19 -6.57
N ILE A 647 0.79 -10.38 -7.14
CA ILE A 647 -0.23 -10.80 -8.10
C ILE A 647 0.05 -10.16 -9.47
N GLY A 648 0.26 -10.99 -10.48
CA GLY A 648 0.51 -10.57 -11.86
C GLY A 648 -0.76 -10.42 -12.68
N ALA A 649 -0.89 -9.30 -13.39
CA ALA A 649 -2.00 -9.02 -14.31
C ALA A 649 -1.47 -8.45 -15.65
N PRO A 650 -1.01 -9.30 -16.60
CA PRO A 650 -0.37 -8.86 -17.85
C PRO A 650 -1.29 -8.05 -18.77
N GLY A 651 -2.61 -8.11 -18.58
CA GLY A 651 -3.58 -7.29 -19.29
C GLY A 651 -3.89 -5.92 -18.66
N SER A 652 -3.48 -5.70 -17.40
CA SER A 652 -3.84 -4.54 -16.57
C SER A 652 -3.60 -3.19 -17.25
N ARG A 653 -4.45 -2.22 -16.89
CA ARG A 653 -4.47 -0.86 -17.45
C ARG A 653 -4.06 0.22 -16.46
N ARG A 654 -3.55 -0.15 -15.29
CA ARG A 654 -3.16 0.76 -14.21
C ARG A 654 -2.25 1.91 -14.67
N ASN A 655 -1.33 1.68 -15.61
CA ASN A 655 -0.57 2.77 -16.23
C ASN A 655 -1.47 3.60 -17.19
N ALA A 656 -2.05 4.68 -16.66
CA ALA A 656 -2.76 5.71 -17.42
C ALA A 656 -3.92 5.20 -18.31
N GLY A 657 -4.55 4.08 -17.96
CA GLY A 657 -5.68 3.48 -18.67
C GLY A 657 -5.30 2.76 -19.97
N VAL A 658 -4.04 2.36 -20.13
CA VAL A 658 -3.57 1.57 -21.28
C VAL A 658 -3.02 0.23 -20.84
N SER A 659 -3.34 -0.83 -21.58
CA SER A 659 -2.94 -2.21 -21.28
C SER A 659 -1.42 -2.37 -21.44
N THR A 660 -0.69 -2.21 -20.35
CA THR A 660 0.77 -2.34 -20.22
C THR A 660 1.16 -3.60 -19.44
N GLY A 661 0.22 -4.13 -18.67
CA GLY A 661 0.50 -5.08 -17.60
C GLY A 661 0.90 -4.38 -16.30
N ALA A 662 0.63 -5.05 -15.19
CA ALA A 662 0.97 -4.64 -13.84
C ALA A 662 1.25 -5.85 -12.95
N SER A 663 2.03 -5.63 -11.91
CA SER A 663 2.25 -6.55 -10.79
C SER A 663 1.89 -5.81 -9.51
N TYR A 664 0.92 -6.34 -8.77
CA TYR A 664 0.42 -5.77 -7.51
C TYR A 664 1.12 -6.45 -6.36
N ILE A 665 1.54 -5.69 -5.37
CA ILE A 665 2.17 -6.19 -4.17
C ILE A 665 1.16 -5.95 -3.05
N VAL A 666 0.72 -7.02 -2.41
CA VAL A 666 -0.14 -6.94 -1.23
C VAL A 666 0.75 -7.21 -0.04
N LEU A 667 0.88 -6.22 0.84
CA LEU A 667 1.75 -6.31 2.01
C LEU A 667 1.02 -7.05 3.14
N GLY A 668 1.73 -7.92 3.86
CA GLY A 668 1.16 -8.69 4.98
C GLY A 668 0.49 -7.79 6.03
N SER A 669 1.16 -6.72 6.45
CA SER A 669 0.59 -5.75 7.40
C SER A 669 -0.63 -4.99 6.87
N THR A 670 -0.78 -4.84 5.55
CA THR A 670 -1.98 -4.22 4.97
C THR A 670 -3.15 -5.20 4.92
N LEU A 671 -2.86 -6.50 4.76
CA LEU A 671 -3.86 -7.57 4.80
C LEU A 671 -4.36 -7.82 6.23
N ALA A 672 -3.46 -7.91 7.20
CA ALA A 672 -3.77 -8.06 8.62
C ALA A 672 -4.60 -6.88 9.19
N ALA A 673 -4.48 -5.69 8.59
CA ALA A 673 -5.29 -4.52 8.87
C ALA A 673 -6.59 -4.41 8.03
N SER A 674 -6.82 -5.32 7.07
CA SER A 674 -7.99 -5.28 6.19
C SER A 674 -9.24 -5.82 6.88
N VAL A 675 -10.31 -5.03 6.87
CA VAL A 675 -11.65 -5.43 7.32
C VAL A 675 -12.50 -6.08 6.21
N SER A 676 -11.97 -6.20 4.99
CA SER A 676 -12.65 -6.83 3.86
C SER A 676 -11.87 -8.04 3.34
N SER A 677 -12.58 -9.16 3.20
CA SER A 677 -12.11 -10.34 2.47
C SER A 677 -12.19 -10.17 0.95
N SER A 678 -13.00 -9.24 0.43
CA SER A 678 -13.11 -8.96 -1.00
C SER A 678 -12.37 -7.66 -1.34
N ILE A 679 -11.37 -7.75 -2.20
CA ILE A 679 -10.42 -6.67 -2.50
C ILE A 679 -10.30 -6.51 -4.03
N ASP A 680 -10.51 -5.30 -4.55
CA ASP A 680 -10.17 -4.96 -5.95
C ASP A 680 -8.69 -4.56 -6.03
N LEU A 681 -7.97 -5.08 -7.03
CA LEU A 681 -6.59 -4.69 -7.28
C LEU A 681 -6.45 -3.20 -7.68
N GLU A 682 -7.52 -2.49 -8.06
CA GLU A 682 -7.47 -1.02 -8.23
C GLU A 682 -7.14 -0.32 -6.91
N ASP A 683 -7.62 -0.85 -5.77
CA ASP A 683 -7.45 -0.30 -4.42
C ASP A 683 -6.09 -0.65 -3.77
N ILE A 684 -5.40 -1.72 -4.21
CA ILE A 684 -4.05 -2.07 -3.74
C ILE A 684 -3.06 -0.95 -4.13
N GLU A 685 -2.56 -0.16 -3.16
CA GLU A 685 -1.71 0.99 -3.48
C GLU A 685 -0.42 0.56 -4.19
N VAL A 686 0.31 -0.40 -3.62
CA VAL A 686 1.64 -0.84 -4.07
C VAL A 686 1.54 -1.66 -5.36
N ALA A 687 1.99 -1.10 -6.48
CA ALA A 687 2.13 -1.86 -7.73
C ALA A 687 3.26 -1.35 -8.63
N VAL A 688 3.78 -2.26 -9.44
CA VAL A 688 4.72 -2.01 -10.53
C VAL A 688 3.96 -2.10 -11.86
N VAL A 689 4.21 -1.18 -12.80
CA VAL A 689 3.48 -1.12 -14.08
C VAL A 689 4.39 -1.04 -15.31
N GLY A 690 3.94 -1.67 -16.40
CA GLY A 690 4.66 -1.77 -17.66
C GLY A 690 4.89 -0.43 -18.38
N ALA A 691 5.93 -0.40 -19.21
CA ALA A 691 6.43 0.82 -19.87
C ALA A 691 5.61 1.26 -21.10
N ALA A 692 5.04 0.31 -21.85
CA ALA A 692 4.32 0.57 -23.09
C ALA A 692 3.18 -0.44 -23.36
N VAL A 693 2.33 -0.07 -24.32
CA VAL A 693 1.06 -0.76 -24.55
C VAL A 693 1.28 -2.10 -25.25
N GLY A 694 0.94 -3.18 -24.55
CA GLY A 694 1.12 -4.56 -24.97
C GLY A 694 2.40 -5.23 -24.44
N ASP A 695 3.12 -4.60 -23.52
CA ASP A 695 4.38 -5.12 -22.95
C ASP A 695 4.16 -6.35 -22.04
N ALA A 696 2.92 -6.56 -21.56
CA ALA A 696 2.51 -7.70 -20.73
C ALA A 696 3.31 -7.86 -19.44
N LEU A 697 3.65 -6.75 -18.78
CA LEU A 697 4.32 -6.79 -17.48
C LEU A 697 3.47 -7.53 -16.43
N GLY A 698 4.09 -8.43 -15.67
CA GLY A 698 3.40 -9.26 -14.69
C GLY A 698 2.95 -10.62 -15.22
N GLU A 699 3.42 -11.04 -16.41
CA GLU A 699 3.24 -12.41 -16.91
C GLU A 699 3.94 -13.47 -16.04
N SER A 700 5.02 -13.08 -15.35
CA SER A 700 5.75 -13.93 -14.38
C SER A 700 6.37 -13.01 -13.33
N ASN A 701 6.25 -13.34 -12.05
CA ASN A 701 6.74 -12.53 -10.92
C ASN A 701 7.30 -13.44 -9.81
N THR A 702 8.16 -12.89 -8.95
CA THR A 702 8.56 -13.49 -7.68
C THR A 702 9.12 -12.43 -6.71
N ILE A 703 8.79 -12.56 -5.43
CA ILE A 703 9.39 -11.88 -4.27
C ILE A 703 9.91 -13.02 -3.40
N ALA A 704 11.23 -13.19 -3.26
CA ALA A 704 11.86 -14.23 -2.43
C ALA A 704 13.40 -14.17 -2.52
N GLY A 705 14.01 -12.98 -2.44
CA GLY A 705 15.47 -12.85 -2.53
C GLY A 705 16.00 -11.43 -2.48
N ASP A 706 16.90 -11.18 -1.53
CA ASP A 706 17.69 -9.95 -1.38
C ASP A 706 18.98 -10.03 -2.23
N ILE A 707 19.05 -9.25 -3.32
CA ILE A 707 20.20 -9.25 -4.25
C ILE A 707 21.29 -8.22 -3.90
N ASP A 708 21.11 -7.38 -2.88
CA ASP A 708 22.11 -6.36 -2.52
C ASP A 708 22.56 -6.34 -1.05
N ALA A 709 21.99 -7.24 -0.24
CA ALA A 709 22.17 -7.45 1.19
C ALA A 709 21.82 -6.23 2.06
N ASP A 710 20.74 -5.52 1.71
CA ASP A 710 20.20 -4.43 2.53
C ASP A 710 19.14 -4.88 3.56
N GLY A 711 18.59 -6.09 3.40
CA GLY A 711 17.67 -6.73 4.33
C GLY A 711 16.18 -6.58 3.98
N PHE A 712 15.86 -6.17 2.76
CA PHE A 712 14.52 -6.28 2.17
C PHE A 712 14.57 -7.27 1.00
N ASP A 713 13.54 -8.09 0.82
CA ASP A 713 13.46 -8.93 -0.37
C ASP A 713 13.14 -8.09 -1.63
N ASP A 714 13.68 -8.51 -2.77
CA ASP A 714 13.53 -7.79 -4.03
C ASP A 714 12.46 -8.42 -4.93
N LEU A 715 11.89 -7.61 -5.83
CA LEU A 715 10.88 -8.05 -6.78
C LEU A 715 11.47 -8.20 -8.19
N LEU A 716 11.35 -9.40 -8.74
CA LEU A 716 11.70 -9.73 -10.12
C LEU A 716 10.43 -9.92 -10.98
N VAL A 717 10.32 -9.15 -12.06
CA VAL A 717 9.12 -9.08 -12.93
C VAL A 717 9.46 -9.36 -14.40
N GLY A 718 8.69 -10.26 -15.00
CA GLY A 718 8.71 -10.59 -16.43
C GLY A 718 7.79 -9.72 -17.30
N SER A 719 8.22 -9.45 -18.54
CA SER A 719 7.48 -8.68 -19.54
C SER A 719 7.87 -9.17 -20.96
N SER A 720 7.39 -10.34 -21.36
CA SER A 720 7.88 -11.06 -22.55
C SER A 720 7.68 -10.32 -23.87
N GLU A 721 6.55 -9.65 -24.07
CA GLU A 721 6.23 -8.87 -25.28
C GLU A 721 7.09 -7.59 -25.38
N ALA A 722 7.72 -7.16 -24.27
CA ALA A 722 8.78 -6.15 -24.24
C ALA A 722 10.21 -6.74 -24.42
N ASP A 723 10.35 -8.07 -24.55
CA ASP A 723 11.61 -8.82 -24.55
C ASP A 723 12.52 -8.44 -23.36
N THR A 724 11.93 -8.23 -22.17
CA THR A 724 12.62 -7.65 -20.99
C THR A 724 12.14 -8.25 -19.67
N ALA A 725 13.04 -8.38 -18.69
CA ALA A 725 12.70 -8.53 -17.27
C ALA A 725 13.20 -7.32 -16.45
N TYR A 726 12.58 -7.06 -15.31
CA TYR A 726 12.86 -5.92 -14.44
C TYR A 726 13.12 -6.38 -13.02
N VAL A 727 14.09 -5.75 -12.34
CA VAL A 727 14.24 -5.85 -10.89
C VAL A 727 13.88 -4.50 -10.30
N VAL A 728 13.02 -4.52 -9.27
CA VAL A 728 12.69 -3.38 -8.42
C VAL A 728 13.09 -3.76 -7.00
N LEU A 729 13.97 -2.99 -6.38
CA LEU A 729 14.50 -3.38 -5.07
C LEU A 729 13.46 -3.17 -3.95
N GLY A 730 13.48 -3.99 -2.91
CA GLY A 730 12.61 -3.85 -1.74
C GLY A 730 12.76 -2.47 -1.09
N SER A 731 14.01 -2.01 -0.91
CA SER A 731 14.27 -0.64 -0.45
C SER A 731 13.82 0.47 -1.41
N THR A 732 13.68 0.21 -2.71
CA THR A 732 13.05 1.15 -3.66
C THR A 732 11.53 1.19 -3.47
N ILE A 733 10.90 0.05 -3.20
CA ILE A 733 9.46 -0.06 -2.94
C ILE A 733 9.12 0.65 -1.63
N ASN A 734 9.79 0.28 -0.53
CA ASN A 734 9.62 0.87 0.79
C ASN A 734 9.93 2.40 0.80
N ALA A 735 10.94 2.86 0.05
CA ALA A 735 11.23 4.30 -0.06
C ALA A 735 10.25 5.09 -0.96
N THR A 736 9.32 4.44 -1.66
CA THR A 736 8.41 5.07 -2.62
C THR A 736 7.10 5.50 -1.97
N THR A 737 6.83 6.81 -1.95
CA THR A 737 5.57 7.38 -1.43
C THR A 737 4.60 7.80 -2.56
N ALA A 738 4.70 7.17 -3.73
CA ALA A 738 3.98 7.59 -4.93
C ALA A 738 3.86 6.45 -5.95
N PHE A 739 2.84 5.61 -5.78
CA PHE A 739 2.54 4.48 -6.66
C PHE A 739 1.64 4.86 -7.85
N PRO A 740 1.59 4.04 -8.92
CA PRO A 740 2.43 2.87 -9.17
C PRO A 740 3.86 3.22 -9.64
N ILE A 741 4.79 2.27 -9.45
CA ILE A 741 6.17 2.35 -9.95
C ILE A 741 6.17 2.03 -11.45
N ASP A 742 6.44 3.03 -12.29
CA ASP A 742 6.61 2.85 -13.74
C ASP A 742 8.04 2.38 -14.08
N VAL A 743 8.16 1.15 -14.57
CA VAL A 743 9.47 0.53 -14.89
C VAL A 743 10.25 1.26 -15.98
N SER A 744 9.60 2.12 -16.79
CA SER A 744 10.27 2.93 -17.80
C SER A 744 11.13 4.05 -17.21
N THR A 745 10.94 4.40 -15.94
CA THR A 745 11.70 5.44 -15.24
C THR A 745 12.31 5.02 -13.92
N SER A 746 11.76 4.00 -13.26
CA SER A 746 12.00 3.72 -11.84
C SER A 746 12.44 2.30 -11.52
N ALA A 747 12.60 1.40 -12.51
CA ALA A 747 13.20 0.09 -12.27
C ALA A 747 14.71 0.23 -11.99
N ASP A 748 15.20 -0.44 -10.94
CA ASP A 748 16.60 -0.41 -10.53
C ASP A 748 17.50 -1.13 -11.52
N TYR A 749 17.02 -2.28 -12.03
CA TYR A 749 17.65 -2.99 -13.14
C TYR A 749 16.66 -3.34 -14.25
N THR A 750 17.14 -3.28 -15.49
CA THR A 750 16.40 -3.65 -16.70
C THR A 750 17.21 -4.67 -17.48
N LEU A 751 16.72 -5.91 -17.56
CA LEU A 751 17.38 -7.05 -18.17
C LEU A 751 16.88 -7.23 -19.62
N GLU A 752 17.50 -6.53 -20.56
CA GLU A 752 17.14 -6.55 -21.99
C GLU A 752 17.55 -7.88 -22.67
N GLY A 753 16.61 -8.50 -23.38
CA GLY A 753 16.84 -9.66 -24.26
C GLY A 753 17.85 -9.42 -25.39
N GLU A 754 18.38 -10.50 -25.98
CA GLU A 754 19.38 -10.40 -27.06
C GLU A 754 18.81 -9.82 -28.36
N GLN A 755 17.60 -10.21 -28.73
CA GLN A 755 16.86 -9.77 -29.91
C GLN A 755 15.37 -9.65 -29.61
N SER A 756 14.63 -9.01 -30.52
CA SER A 756 13.19 -8.82 -30.33
C SER A 756 12.36 -9.95 -30.93
N GLY A 757 11.39 -10.45 -30.16
CA GLY A 757 10.67 -11.70 -30.38
C GLY A 757 11.46 -12.92 -29.90
N ASP A 758 12.42 -12.73 -29.00
CA ASP A 758 13.05 -13.83 -28.23
C ASP A 758 12.19 -14.17 -26.99
N GLU A 759 11.28 -13.26 -26.60
CA GLU A 759 10.35 -13.33 -25.45
C GLU A 759 11.10 -13.51 -24.12
N ALA A 760 12.17 -12.73 -23.94
CA ALA A 760 12.89 -12.66 -22.67
C ALA A 760 12.02 -12.06 -21.55
N GLY A 761 12.04 -12.67 -20.37
CA GLY A 761 11.12 -12.33 -19.28
C GLY A 761 9.77 -13.06 -19.36
N SER A 762 9.62 -14.07 -20.23
CA SER A 762 8.45 -14.97 -20.25
C SER A 762 8.31 -15.87 -19.01
N THR A 763 9.43 -16.12 -18.34
CA THR A 763 9.48 -16.75 -17.02
C THR A 763 10.70 -16.17 -16.32
N VAL A 764 10.55 -15.87 -15.04
CA VAL A 764 11.59 -15.39 -14.13
C VAL A 764 11.55 -16.20 -12.84
N SER A 765 12.70 -16.39 -12.20
CA SER A 765 12.81 -17.10 -10.92
C SER A 765 14.17 -16.80 -10.28
N TRP A 766 14.31 -17.13 -8.99
CA TRP A 766 15.59 -17.08 -8.29
C TRP A 766 16.45 -18.30 -8.62
N ALA A 767 17.76 -18.10 -8.63
CA ALA A 767 18.76 -19.15 -8.85
C ALA A 767 19.33 -19.70 -7.52
N GLY A 768 19.14 -18.99 -6.40
CA GLY A 768 19.95 -19.14 -5.20
C GLY A 768 21.37 -18.55 -5.36
N ASP A 769 22.27 -18.81 -4.41
CA ASP A 769 23.69 -18.41 -4.44
C ASP A 769 24.51 -19.41 -5.29
N VAL A 770 24.46 -19.27 -6.62
CA VAL A 770 25.14 -20.17 -7.56
C VAL A 770 26.66 -19.89 -7.71
N ASP A 771 27.12 -18.81 -7.10
CA ASP A 771 28.48 -18.22 -7.18
C ASP A 771 29.30 -18.47 -5.90
N GLY A 772 28.60 -18.57 -4.75
CA GLY A 772 29.13 -18.81 -3.42
C GLY A 772 29.59 -17.53 -2.72
N ASP A 773 28.96 -16.38 -3.01
CA ASP A 773 29.30 -15.08 -2.44
C ASP A 773 28.33 -14.59 -1.33
N GLY A 774 27.20 -15.28 -1.16
CA GLY A 774 26.21 -15.07 -0.11
C GLY A 774 25.10 -14.09 -0.45
N LEU A 775 24.87 -13.83 -1.75
CA LEU A 775 23.75 -13.07 -2.31
C LEU A 775 22.93 -13.98 -3.24
N GLU A 776 21.67 -13.64 -3.46
CA GLU A 776 20.82 -14.37 -4.41
C GLU A 776 21.12 -13.99 -5.87
N ASP A 777 21.06 -14.97 -6.77
CA ASP A 777 21.26 -14.77 -8.21
C ASP A 777 19.97 -15.01 -9.01
N LEU A 778 19.93 -14.51 -10.26
CA LEU A 778 18.70 -14.37 -11.04
C LEU A 778 18.62 -15.36 -12.22
N LEU A 779 17.44 -15.96 -12.45
CA LEU A 779 17.10 -16.71 -13.65
C LEU A 779 16.13 -15.94 -14.55
N VAL A 780 16.44 -15.85 -15.84
CA VAL A 780 15.55 -15.26 -16.86
C VAL A 780 15.37 -16.21 -18.04
N GLY A 781 14.12 -16.45 -18.42
CA GLY A 781 13.75 -17.29 -19.56
C GLY A 781 13.49 -16.48 -20.83
N ALA A 782 13.84 -17.06 -21.97
CA ALA A 782 13.51 -16.55 -23.30
C ALA A 782 13.24 -17.75 -24.23
N PHE A 783 12.07 -18.36 -24.09
CA PHE A 783 11.78 -19.67 -24.71
C PHE A 783 11.73 -19.66 -26.24
N PHE A 784 11.55 -18.51 -26.89
CA PHE A 784 11.67 -18.37 -28.34
C PHE A 784 13.05 -17.96 -28.85
N ALA A 785 13.99 -17.63 -27.97
CA ALA A 785 15.30 -17.08 -28.33
C ALA A 785 16.01 -17.90 -29.41
N ASP A 786 16.49 -17.20 -30.45
CA ASP A 786 16.95 -17.83 -31.68
C ASP A 786 18.49 -17.91 -31.80
N GLU A 787 19.03 -19.12 -31.97
CA GLU A 787 20.46 -19.36 -32.15
C GLU A 787 20.74 -19.74 -33.61
N ALA A 788 21.60 -18.95 -34.27
CA ALA A 788 21.89 -19.04 -35.70
C ALA A 788 20.66 -19.02 -36.64
N GLY A 789 19.54 -18.42 -36.22
CA GLY A 789 18.31 -18.32 -37.01
C GLY A 789 17.30 -19.46 -36.79
N SER A 790 17.30 -20.05 -35.59
CA SER A 790 16.44 -21.17 -35.20
C SER A 790 16.00 -20.96 -33.75
N PRO A 791 14.69 -20.91 -33.42
CA PRO A 791 14.25 -20.81 -32.04
C PRO A 791 14.64 -22.09 -31.30
N VAL A 792 15.57 -21.97 -30.35
CA VAL A 792 16.03 -23.08 -29.51
C VAL A 792 15.63 -22.86 -28.05
N GLY A 793 15.27 -21.62 -27.69
CA GLY A 793 15.06 -21.19 -26.32
C GLY A 793 16.38 -21.00 -25.58
N LYS A 794 16.40 -20.03 -24.66
CA LYS A 794 17.53 -19.74 -23.79
C LYS A 794 17.05 -19.51 -22.36
N ALA A 795 17.89 -19.92 -21.41
CA ALA A 795 17.78 -19.53 -20.02
C ALA A 795 19.10 -18.86 -19.61
N TYR A 796 19.01 -17.71 -18.97
CA TYR A 796 20.15 -16.90 -18.54
C TYR A 796 20.24 -16.94 -17.02
N VAL A 797 21.45 -17.12 -16.50
CA VAL A 797 21.79 -16.92 -15.09
C VAL A 797 22.60 -15.63 -15.00
N VAL A 798 22.14 -14.69 -14.19
CA VAL A 798 22.77 -13.38 -13.99
C VAL A 798 23.08 -13.24 -12.51
N THR A 799 24.36 -13.08 -12.15
CA THR A 799 24.70 -12.95 -10.74
C THR A 799 24.47 -11.53 -10.22
N SER A 800 24.02 -11.40 -8.97
CA SER A 800 23.90 -10.14 -8.24
C SER A 800 25.20 -9.34 -8.26
N SER A 801 26.34 -10.02 -8.10
CA SER A 801 27.68 -9.43 -8.16
C SER A 801 28.05 -8.88 -9.55
N THR A 802 27.55 -9.49 -10.64
CA THR A 802 27.65 -8.95 -12.01
C THR A 802 26.70 -7.78 -12.23
N LEU A 803 25.47 -7.86 -11.71
CA LEU A 803 24.43 -6.84 -11.88
C LEU A 803 24.80 -5.53 -11.15
N SER A 804 25.15 -5.62 -9.86
CA SER A 804 25.66 -4.50 -9.04
C SER A 804 26.98 -3.91 -9.57
N SER A 805 27.79 -4.70 -10.28
CA SER A 805 29.01 -4.25 -10.97
C SER A 805 28.74 -3.55 -12.32
N ALA A 806 27.50 -3.56 -12.82
CA ALA A 806 27.16 -2.97 -14.10
C ALA A 806 27.28 -1.43 -14.06
N SER A 807 27.76 -0.84 -15.16
CA SER A 807 27.92 0.63 -15.24
C SER A 807 26.62 1.38 -15.61
N SER A 808 25.48 0.71 -15.53
CA SER A 808 24.17 1.09 -16.06
C SER A 808 23.10 0.19 -15.45
N SER A 809 21.93 0.72 -15.09
CA SER A 809 20.76 -0.06 -14.66
C SER A 809 20.26 -0.99 -15.77
N THR A 810 20.34 -0.56 -17.03
CA THR A 810 20.11 -1.44 -18.18
C THR A 810 21.29 -2.41 -18.36
N PHE A 811 21.01 -3.70 -18.17
CA PHE A 811 21.87 -4.85 -18.43
C PHE A 811 21.33 -5.61 -19.65
N SER A 812 22.22 -6.19 -20.47
CA SER A 812 21.80 -7.00 -21.62
C SER A 812 22.18 -8.44 -21.39
N LEU A 813 21.20 -9.35 -21.50
CA LEU A 813 21.32 -10.79 -21.25
C LEU A 813 22.36 -11.49 -22.14
N ALA A 814 22.78 -10.86 -23.24
CA ALA A 814 23.97 -11.26 -24.02
C ALA A 814 25.29 -11.27 -23.22
N ASN A 815 25.30 -10.70 -22.00
CA ASN A 815 26.43 -10.64 -21.09
C ASN A 815 26.18 -11.40 -19.78
N ALA A 816 25.10 -12.19 -19.69
CA ALA A 816 24.82 -13.05 -18.55
C ALA A 816 25.99 -14.01 -18.24
N ASP A 817 26.12 -14.36 -16.96
CA ASP A 817 27.24 -15.13 -16.41
C ASP A 817 27.22 -16.59 -16.90
N TYR A 818 26.02 -17.16 -17.03
CA TYR A 818 25.79 -18.44 -17.68
C TYR A 818 24.56 -18.39 -18.61
N VAL A 819 24.60 -19.15 -19.71
CA VAL A 819 23.49 -19.25 -20.66
C VAL A 819 23.31 -20.71 -21.09
N LEU A 820 22.17 -21.29 -20.76
CA LEU A 820 21.70 -22.55 -21.32
C LEU A 820 20.92 -22.28 -22.60
N MET A 821 21.07 -23.15 -23.60
CA MET A 821 20.39 -23.03 -24.90
C MET A 821 19.98 -24.42 -25.39
N GLY A 822 18.86 -24.53 -26.12
CA GLY A 822 18.44 -25.79 -26.73
C GLY A 822 19.47 -26.37 -27.71
N GLU A 823 19.58 -27.70 -27.79
CA GLU A 823 20.44 -28.38 -28.76
C GLU A 823 19.82 -28.44 -30.17
N ALA A 824 18.49 -28.31 -30.26
CA ALA A 824 17.72 -28.36 -31.49
C ALA A 824 16.57 -27.34 -31.55
N ALA A 825 16.01 -27.21 -32.76
CA ALA A 825 14.94 -26.26 -33.06
C ALA A 825 13.62 -26.69 -32.40
N ALA A 826 12.98 -25.75 -31.69
CA ALA A 826 11.82 -25.99 -30.84
C ALA A 826 12.07 -26.97 -29.68
N ASP A 827 13.28 -26.97 -29.12
CA ASP A 827 13.50 -27.50 -27.76
C ASP A 827 12.85 -26.56 -26.73
N GLY A 828 12.97 -25.24 -26.92
CA GLY A 828 12.28 -24.22 -26.10
C GLY A 828 12.75 -24.22 -24.66
N VAL A 829 14.07 -24.20 -24.46
CA VAL A 829 14.72 -24.03 -23.15
C VAL A 829 14.30 -22.71 -22.52
N GLY A 830 14.03 -22.71 -21.21
CA GLY A 830 13.59 -21.51 -20.49
C GLY A 830 12.09 -21.27 -20.60
N LEU A 831 11.30 -22.35 -20.72
CA LEU A 831 9.84 -22.34 -20.56
C LEU A 831 9.42 -22.37 -19.08
N PHE A 832 10.27 -22.95 -18.23
CA PHE A 832 10.12 -23.04 -16.78
C PHE A 832 11.52 -22.92 -16.16
N LEU A 833 11.62 -22.27 -15.00
CA LEU A 833 12.84 -21.99 -14.24
C LEU A 833 12.55 -22.11 -12.75
N SER A 834 13.50 -22.65 -11.99
CA SER A 834 13.51 -22.63 -10.52
C SER A 834 14.92 -22.97 -10.03
N THR A 835 15.26 -22.55 -8.80
CA THR A 835 16.38 -23.15 -8.06
C THR A 835 16.12 -24.64 -7.77
N ALA A 836 17.17 -25.38 -7.44
CA ALA A 836 17.10 -26.72 -6.89
C ALA A 836 17.61 -26.78 -5.43
N GLY A 837 18.23 -25.70 -4.93
CA GLY A 837 19.08 -25.72 -3.73
C GLY A 837 20.44 -26.41 -3.98
N ASP A 838 21.19 -26.67 -2.91
CA ASP A 838 22.50 -27.35 -2.94
C ASP A 838 22.32 -28.88 -2.88
N ILE A 839 21.85 -29.45 -4.00
CA ILE A 839 21.47 -30.88 -4.12
C ILE A 839 22.68 -31.84 -4.11
N ASP A 840 23.88 -31.30 -4.26
CA ASP A 840 25.18 -31.97 -4.29
C ASP A 840 25.95 -31.83 -2.95
N SER A 841 25.60 -30.81 -2.16
CA SER A 841 26.21 -30.31 -0.92
C SER A 841 27.67 -29.88 -1.07
N ASP A 842 27.94 -29.08 -2.10
CA ASP A 842 29.23 -28.44 -2.38
C ASP A 842 29.33 -26.99 -1.89
N GLY A 843 28.17 -26.40 -1.53
CA GLY A 843 28.02 -25.05 -0.99
C GLY A 843 27.73 -23.99 -2.06
N LEU A 844 27.09 -24.38 -3.16
CA LEU A 844 26.60 -23.54 -4.25
C LEU A 844 25.20 -24.04 -4.61
N ASP A 845 24.28 -23.14 -4.90
CA ASP A 845 22.95 -23.56 -5.34
C ASP A 845 22.97 -24.06 -6.80
N ASP A 846 22.12 -25.06 -7.07
CA ASP A 846 21.96 -25.71 -8.36
C ASP A 846 20.62 -25.26 -8.99
N VAL A 847 20.47 -25.36 -10.32
CA VAL A 847 19.29 -24.80 -11.03
C VAL A 847 18.55 -25.80 -11.92
N LEU A 848 17.22 -25.67 -11.95
CA LEU A 848 16.29 -26.42 -12.80
C LEU A 848 15.87 -25.58 -14.01
N VAL A 849 15.97 -26.16 -15.22
CA VAL A 849 15.50 -25.51 -16.45
C VAL A 849 14.62 -26.44 -17.28
N GLY A 850 13.38 -26.04 -17.50
CA GLY A 850 12.40 -26.75 -18.33
C GLY A 850 12.56 -26.51 -19.83
N THR A 851 11.95 -27.40 -20.61
CA THR A 851 11.90 -27.33 -22.08
C THR A 851 10.52 -27.68 -22.61
N SER A 852 10.14 -27.12 -23.76
CA SER A 852 8.90 -27.42 -24.49
C SER A 852 8.78 -28.85 -25.08
N ILE A 853 9.69 -29.74 -24.73
CA ILE A 853 9.73 -31.15 -25.17
C ILE A 853 9.82 -32.12 -23.99
N ASP A 854 9.17 -31.75 -22.89
CA ASP A 854 8.99 -32.52 -21.66
C ASP A 854 10.34 -32.96 -21.04
N THR A 855 11.35 -32.08 -21.08
CA THR A 855 12.69 -32.39 -20.51
C THR A 855 13.10 -31.31 -19.52
N THR A 856 13.37 -31.69 -18.27
CA THR A 856 13.96 -30.81 -17.25
C THR A 856 15.46 -31.06 -17.18
N HIS A 857 16.24 -30.00 -17.24
CA HIS A 857 17.69 -30.02 -17.08
C HIS A 857 18.08 -29.57 -15.68
N VAL A 858 19.09 -30.23 -15.11
CA VAL A 858 19.76 -29.78 -13.89
C VAL A 858 21.19 -29.37 -14.24
N ILE A 859 21.59 -28.21 -13.72
CA ILE A 859 22.90 -27.60 -13.95
C ILE A 859 23.45 -27.24 -12.57
N LEU A 860 24.62 -27.77 -12.24
CA LEU A 860 25.18 -27.57 -10.91
C LEU A 860 25.86 -26.20 -10.78
N GLY A 861 25.86 -25.61 -9.59
CA GLY A 861 26.56 -24.36 -9.26
C GLY A 861 28.06 -24.42 -9.59
N ASP A 862 28.70 -25.57 -9.34
CA ASP A 862 30.07 -25.88 -9.77
C ASP A 862 30.27 -25.69 -11.29
N THR A 863 29.27 -26.06 -12.08
CA THR A 863 29.27 -25.98 -13.55
C THR A 863 28.94 -24.58 -14.04
N ILE A 864 28.03 -23.86 -13.38
CA ILE A 864 27.77 -22.43 -13.60
C ILE A 864 29.07 -21.65 -13.36
N THR A 865 29.63 -21.75 -12.15
CA THR A 865 30.89 -21.11 -11.75
C THR A 865 32.10 -21.52 -12.62
N ALA A 866 32.16 -22.75 -13.12
CA ALA A 866 33.16 -23.17 -14.11
C ALA A 866 32.93 -22.55 -15.51
N GLY A 867 31.66 -22.34 -15.88
CA GLY A 867 31.22 -21.64 -17.09
C GLY A 867 31.65 -20.17 -17.10
N ILE A 868 31.35 -19.43 -16.02
CA ILE A 868 31.78 -18.04 -15.78
C ILE A 868 33.29 -17.86 -16.04
N ARG A 869 34.08 -18.86 -15.64
CA ARG A 869 35.55 -18.84 -15.74
C ARG A 869 36.10 -19.27 -17.12
N SER A 870 35.24 -19.60 -18.10
CA SER A 870 35.64 -20.12 -19.41
C SER A 870 34.69 -19.68 -20.57
N PRO A 871 34.94 -18.56 -21.26
CA PRO A 871 34.03 -17.96 -22.24
C PRO A 871 34.00 -18.66 -23.62
N ALA A 872 34.12 -20.00 -23.65
CA ALA A 872 34.16 -20.78 -24.90
C ALA A 872 33.97 -22.31 -24.73
N THR A 873 32.80 -22.77 -24.29
CA THR A 873 32.25 -24.09 -24.70
C THR A 873 30.73 -24.10 -24.61
N THR A 874 30.10 -24.95 -25.42
CA THR A 874 28.66 -25.28 -25.34
C THR A 874 28.21 -25.48 -23.89
N ALA A 875 27.03 -24.95 -23.55
CA ALA A 875 26.39 -25.14 -22.26
C ALA A 875 26.39 -26.63 -21.87
N ARG A 876 26.60 -26.88 -20.59
CA ARG A 876 26.61 -28.23 -20.01
C ARG A 876 25.35 -28.38 -19.17
N THR A 877 24.58 -29.38 -19.51
CA THR A 877 23.65 -30.01 -18.59
C THR A 877 24.40 -31.14 -17.92
N ASP A 878 24.32 -31.23 -16.59
CA ASP A 878 24.99 -32.31 -15.86
C ASP A 878 24.14 -33.58 -15.91
N PHE A 879 22.83 -33.41 -15.77
CA PHE A 879 21.84 -34.44 -16.04
C PHE A 879 20.50 -33.85 -16.52
N SER A 880 19.59 -34.74 -16.93
CA SER A 880 18.31 -34.37 -17.53
C SER A 880 17.27 -35.46 -17.29
N PHE A 881 16.05 -35.08 -16.95
CA PHE A 881 14.91 -35.98 -16.77
C PHE A 881 13.95 -35.84 -17.95
N GLN A 882 13.42 -36.96 -18.43
CA GLN A 882 12.50 -37.00 -19.56
C GLN A 882 11.09 -37.33 -19.06
N GLY A 883 10.10 -36.56 -19.52
CA GLY A 883 8.74 -36.52 -19.00
C GLY A 883 8.59 -35.55 -17.83
N GLY A 884 9.21 -34.36 -17.90
CA GLY A 884 9.03 -33.29 -16.90
C GLY A 884 8.58 -31.99 -17.56
N TYR A 885 7.49 -31.40 -17.07
CA TYR A 885 6.96 -30.08 -17.47
C TYR A 885 7.40 -29.00 -16.50
N PHE A 886 7.23 -29.28 -15.20
CA PHE A 886 7.49 -28.36 -14.10
C PHE A 886 8.40 -29.01 -13.06
N GLY A 887 9.03 -28.20 -12.22
CA GLY A 887 9.70 -28.63 -11.03
C GLY A 887 9.75 -27.51 -10.00
N SER A 888 10.33 -27.78 -8.84
CA SER A 888 10.64 -26.78 -7.82
C SER A 888 11.68 -27.36 -6.87
N ALA A 889 12.54 -26.52 -6.31
CA ALA A 889 13.26 -26.84 -5.08
C ALA A 889 12.27 -27.29 -3.99
N ALA A 890 12.74 -28.16 -3.10
CA ALA A 890 11.99 -28.66 -1.96
C ALA A 890 12.78 -28.64 -0.63
N GLY A 891 14.03 -28.17 -0.66
CA GLY A 891 14.94 -28.31 0.49
C GLY A 891 15.15 -29.77 0.89
N ASP A 892 15.72 -30.02 2.07
CA ASP A 892 15.99 -31.36 2.60
C ASP A 892 14.72 -32.08 3.11
N VAL A 893 13.78 -32.41 2.21
CA VAL A 893 12.54 -33.10 2.60
C VAL A 893 12.84 -34.44 3.25
N ASN A 894 13.89 -35.16 2.83
CA ASN A 894 14.17 -36.49 3.36
C ASN A 894 15.01 -36.53 4.66
N GLY A 895 15.55 -35.38 5.08
CA GLY A 895 16.34 -35.22 6.30
C GLY A 895 17.74 -35.86 6.24
N ASP A 896 18.33 -35.98 5.05
CA ASP A 896 19.69 -36.51 4.86
C ASP A 896 20.79 -35.44 4.73
N GLY A 897 20.40 -34.16 4.74
CA GLY A 897 21.27 -32.98 4.76
C GLY A 897 21.69 -32.54 3.36
N ARG A 898 20.84 -32.78 2.35
CA ARG A 898 20.96 -32.30 0.98
C ARG A 898 19.63 -31.71 0.55
N ASP A 899 19.64 -30.74 -0.34
CA ASP A 899 18.38 -30.29 -0.92
C ASP A 899 17.85 -31.33 -1.92
N ASP A 900 16.54 -31.49 -1.90
CA ASP A 900 15.74 -32.33 -2.77
C ASP A 900 14.89 -31.44 -3.68
N PHE A 901 14.35 -32.00 -4.76
CA PHE A 901 13.46 -31.27 -5.66
C PHE A 901 12.39 -32.18 -6.27
N TYR A 902 11.27 -31.57 -6.63
CA TYR A 902 10.18 -32.22 -7.35
C TYR A 902 10.29 -31.97 -8.85
N ILE A 903 9.96 -32.99 -9.66
CA ILE A 903 9.67 -32.83 -11.09
C ILE A 903 8.33 -33.49 -11.39
N ILE A 904 7.46 -32.79 -12.11
CA ILE A 904 6.12 -33.27 -12.49
C ILE A 904 6.05 -33.44 -14.01
N GLY A 905 5.57 -34.60 -14.43
CA GLY A 905 5.28 -34.97 -15.81
C GLY A 905 3.82 -35.29 -16.04
N SER A 906 3.42 -35.40 -17.31
CA SER A 906 2.06 -35.78 -17.75
C SER A 906 1.57 -37.18 -17.34
N SER A 907 2.34 -37.94 -16.56
CA SER A 907 1.94 -39.26 -16.04
C SER A 907 2.71 -39.68 -14.77
N THR A 908 3.62 -38.85 -14.26
CA THR A 908 4.51 -39.19 -13.13
C THR A 908 5.03 -37.93 -12.46
N TYR A 909 4.81 -37.80 -11.15
CA TYR A 909 5.66 -36.98 -10.29
C TYR A 909 6.89 -37.80 -9.87
N LEU A 910 8.03 -37.15 -9.70
CA LEU A 910 9.28 -37.78 -9.29
C LEU A 910 9.97 -36.92 -8.22
N VAL A 911 9.92 -37.40 -6.98
CA VAL A 911 10.77 -36.89 -5.90
C VAL A 911 12.19 -37.36 -6.17
N LEU A 912 13.12 -36.42 -6.31
CA LEU A 912 14.52 -36.71 -6.56
C LEU A 912 15.34 -36.23 -5.36
N SER A 913 15.74 -37.19 -4.53
CA SER A 913 16.66 -36.89 -3.44
C SER A 913 18.05 -36.48 -3.95
N GLY A 914 18.72 -35.60 -3.21
CA GLY A 914 20.10 -35.15 -3.49
C GLY A 914 21.12 -36.29 -3.70
N LEU A 915 22.23 -36.01 -4.40
CA LEU A 915 23.04 -37.02 -5.12
C LEU A 915 24.17 -37.76 -4.35
#